data_AF-A0A7Y5RJN7-F1
#
_entry.id   AF-A0A7Y5RJN7-F1
#
_cell.length_a   1.000
_cell.length_b   1.000
_cell.length_c   1.000
_cell.angle_alpha   90.00
_cell.angle_beta   90.00
_cell.angle_gamma   90.00
#
_symmetry.space_group_name_H-M   'P 1'
#
loop_
_entity.id
_entity.type
_entity.pdbx_description
1 polymer ?
#
loop_
_entity_poly.entity_id
_entity_poly.type
_entity_poly.pdbx_seq_one_letter_code
_entity_poly.pdbx_strand_id
1 'polypeptide(L)'
;MVALAATTWFTVSAGVPLATAALYLVAFVWSVMVPGVLVHRALCGRPASAVSDLALGGATGLVLQLLAWLAFTSAHVAEWLVLWPLAVVVPFALVARLRRHWTFTAYRRTVNPVAAWLTLVAYLLPLFALAIGLFSTIDLPPASNIWYPDDLWHLALSAELMRSVPPDMPQLAGNTFFYHWFSNAHVAAMTWTTGLDLPVVFLRLWMAPVIALAVGVVFAVTVQLSRRTWPGAVAALLLGSQAALFPTWLSLPGFSAFGLHSPSQVFSIPILGLALHSLVHVLRDRRVGAGRWVLLVLSLAGASGAKSSVVPVLLCGVMLALLVALVANRPRVPRLLAVLGVCLVLVVFTALLTAGSSAGVIVQLFSTVRSSQPWVIMTGTGSPFSKAPILPGLDAQGAPKLLLLVLLSWALGYAWAVPGIRALERHDLSGWLLLGVGLGGFAAMMLLSQDGLSQVYFMSGAVVALYPLAGWGLSLAWDAAASSAGPGSALRWSLVGAGSAPSLLVIWRTLSGPRPTAVELNGSLLRGVVVPALVACVLVAASVVSRRSGRGSVGPLAFLAVGWLVVTAALVPRSVPGVGAPLPPGTETTFVVVGLVVVVGALVSLFGVPSRARLPRPTATVAANVLLGLAVVALVVNEAGLFQTSMQAPPLKSALRVSVAETTAARWLEANSEPDDVVATNVHCRLKRTVP
;
A
#
# COMPACT_ATOMS: atom_id res chain seq x y z
N MET A 1 -12.79 5.62 17.45
CA MET A 1 -12.63 6.85 18.24
C MET A 1 -11.29 7.52 17.99
N VAL A 2 -10.14 6.96 18.41
CA VAL A 2 -8.83 7.64 18.22
C VAL A 2 -8.51 7.93 16.75
N ALA A 3 -8.71 6.96 15.85
CA ALA A 3 -8.53 7.19 14.40
C ALA A 3 -9.36 8.37 13.90
N LEU A 4 -10.66 8.38 14.23
CA LEU A 4 -11.60 9.45 13.86
C LEU A 4 -11.16 10.81 14.42
N ALA A 5 -10.74 10.86 15.69
CA ALA A 5 -10.27 12.09 16.32
C ALA A 5 -9.02 12.62 15.61
N ALA A 6 -8.06 11.75 15.26
CA ALA A 6 -6.87 12.14 14.51
C ALA A 6 -7.20 12.63 13.09
N THR A 7 -8.04 11.92 12.34
CA THR A 7 -8.50 12.35 11.01
C THR A 7 -9.18 13.71 11.07
N THR A 8 -10.05 13.91 12.06
CA THR A 8 -10.75 15.19 12.28
C THR A 8 -9.76 16.29 12.63
N TRP A 9 -8.81 16.01 13.52
CA TRP A 9 -7.76 16.97 13.90
C TRP A 9 -6.94 17.43 12.68
N PHE A 10 -6.43 16.48 11.87
CA PHE A 10 -5.63 16.83 10.70
C PHE A 10 -6.42 17.61 9.65
N THR A 11 -7.67 17.23 9.39
CA THR A 11 -8.51 17.92 8.39
C THR A 11 -8.93 19.32 8.86
N VAL A 12 -9.30 19.47 10.14
CA VAL A 12 -9.64 20.77 10.72
C VAL A 12 -8.43 21.70 10.79
N SER A 13 -7.26 21.16 11.18
CA SER A 13 -6.00 21.92 11.17
C SER A 13 -5.59 22.35 9.75
N ALA A 14 -6.10 21.68 8.72
CA ALA A 14 -5.86 21.97 7.31
C ALA A 14 -6.91 22.91 6.67
N GLY A 15 -7.70 23.60 7.50
CA GLY A 15 -8.66 24.62 7.07
C GLY A 15 -10.07 24.13 6.77
N VAL A 16 -10.40 22.86 7.06
CA VAL A 16 -11.75 22.32 6.82
C VAL A 16 -12.64 22.51 8.06
N PRO A 17 -13.84 23.09 7.95
CA PRO A 17 -14.76 23.17 9.08
C PRO A 17 -15.13 21.79 9.63
N LEU A 18 -15.29 21.68 10.96
CA LEU A 18 -15.67 20.41 11.61
C LEU A 18 -16.97 19.82 11.05
N ALA A 19 -17.96 20.68 10.77
CA ALA A 19 -19.23 20.28 10.18
C ALA A 19 -19.05 19.66 8.79
N THR A 20 -18.15 20.22 7.97
CA THR A 20 -17.81 19.71 6.63
C THR A 20 -17.15 18.33 6.71
N ALA A 21 -16.19 18.16 7.62
CA ALA A 21 -15.56 16.86 7.85
C ALA A 21 -16.57 15.81 8.36
N ALA A 22 -17.47 16.20 9.27
CA ALA A 22 -18.52 15.32 9.77
C ALA A 22 -19.53 14.94 8.69
N LEU A 23 -19.99 15.89 7.87
CA LEU A 23 -20.90 15.64 6.74
C LEU A 23 -20.29 14.63 5.78
N TYR A 24 -19.02 14.80 5.41
CA TYR A 24 -18.33 13.89 4.51
C TYR A 24 -18.25 12.47 5.09
N LEU A 25 -17.93 12.34 6.37
CA LEU A 25 -17.87 11.03 7.03
C LEU A 25 -19.24 10.34 7.09
N VAL A 26 -20.31 11.08 7.39
CA VAL A 26 -21.68 10.56 7.37
C VAL A 26 -22.06 10.11 5.96
N ALA A 27 -21.78 10.93 4.95
CA ALA A 27 -22.01 10.60 3.55
C ALA A 27 -21.20 9.36 3.11
N PHE A 28 -19.95 9.23 3.55
CA PHE A 28 -19.13 8.05 3.26
C PHE A 28 -19.69 6.79 3.94
N VAL A 29 -20.17 6.90 5.18
CA VAL A 29 -20.83 5.78 5.86
C VAL A 29 -22.12 5.38 5.14
N TRP A 30 -22.95 6.35 4.81
CA TRP A 30 -24.22 6.14 4.11
C TRP A 30 -24.03 5.56 2.70
N SER A 31 -23.16 6.21 1.92
CA SER A 31 -22.94 5.90 0.50
C SER A 31 -22.00 4.74 0.29
N VAL A 32 -21.11 4.40 1.22
CA VAL A 32 -20.11 3.34 0.99
C VAL A 32 -20.25 2.21 2.02
N MET A 33 -20.16 2.55 3.31
CA MET A 33 -20.06 1.52 4.37
C MET A 33 -21.33 0.70 4.52
N VAL A 34 -22.49 1.35 4.66
CA VAL A 34 -23.77 0.67 4.89
C VAL A 34 -24.12 -0.29 3.76
N PRO A 35 -24.24 0.14 2.49
CA PRO A 35 -24.57 -0.77 1.40
C PRO A 35 -23.50 -1.84 1.21
N GLY A 36 -22.22 -1.47 1.33
CA GLY A 36 -21.10 -2.38 1.19
C GLY A 36 -21.09 -3.51 2.23
N VAL A 37 -21.27 -3.20 3.51
CA VAL A 37 -21.34 -4.19 4.60
C VAL A 37 -22.53 -5.13 4.42
N LEU A 38 -23.70 -4.61 4.07
CA LEU A 38 -24.91 -5.42 3.88
C LEU A 38 -24.74 -6.41 2.73
N VAL A 39 -24.29 -5.93 1.56
CA VAL A 39 -24.06 -6.78 0.38
C VAL A 39 -22.94 -7.79 0.65
N HIS A 40 -21.84 -7.37 1.26
CA HIS A 40 -20.75 -8.28 1.62
C HIS A 40 -21.24 -9.41 2.53
N ARG A 41 -21.99 -9.09 3.59
CA ARG A 41 -22.57 -10.07 4.52
C ARG A 41 -23.56 -11.01 3.82
N ALA A 42 -24.32 -10.53 2.83
CA ALA A 42 -25.24 -11.36 2.05
C ALA A 42 -24.51 -12.33 1.13
N LEU A 43 -23.43 -11.89 0.48
CA LEU A 43 -22.66 -12.71 -0.46
C LEU A 43 -21.71 -13.71 0.21
N CYS A 44 -21.09 -13.30 1.33
CA CYS A 44 -19.97 -14.01 1.93
C CYS A 44 -20.21 -14.46 3.38
N GLY A 45 -21.29 -13.99 4.02
CA GLY A 45 -21.51 -14.12 5.45
C GLY A 45 -20.76 -13.03 6.24
N ARG A 46 -21.07 -12.94 7.54
CA ARG A 46 -20.47 -11.94 8.43
C ARG A 46 -19.03 -12.34 8.82
N PRO A 47 -18.02 -11.47 8.61
CA PRO A 47 -16.66 -11.71 9.06
C PRO A 47 -16.52 -11.87 10.57
N ALA A 48 -15.39 -12.45 11.01
CA ALA A 48 -15.19 -12.82 12.41
C ALA A 48 -14.91 -11.64 13.34
N SER A 49 -14.51 -10.47 12.82
CA SER A 49 -14.16 -9.28 13.60
C SER A 49 -14.77 -8.02 12.98
N ALA A 50 -14.99 -6.99 13.81
CA ALA A 50 -15.52 -5.70 13.37
C ALA A 50 -14.63 -5.02 12.32
N VAL A 51 -13.31 -5.05 12.51
CA VAL A 51 -12.35 -4.45 11.57
C VAL A 51 -12.45 -5.11 10.20
N SER A 52 -12.51 -6.45 10.15
CA SER A 52 -12.66 -7.18 8.88
C SER A 52 -14.01 -6.91 8.21
N ASP A 53 -15.09 -6.83 8.98
CA ASP A 53 -16.44 -6.59 8.46
C ASP A 53 -16.56 -5.19 7.84
N LEU A 54 -16.11 -4.17 8.56
CA LEU A 54 -16.12 -2.80 8.07
C LEU A 54 -15.17 -2.59 6.88
N ALA A 55 -13.98 -3.19 6.90
CA ALA A 55 -13.02 -3.01 5.82
C ALA A 55 -13.42 -3.73 4.53
N LEU A 56 -13.84 -5.00 4.62
CA LEU A 56 -14.27 -5.78 3.45
C LEU A 56 -15.63 -5.29 2.93
N GLY A 57 -16.55 -4.96 3.84
CA GLY A 57 -17.80 -4.31 3.50
C GLY A 57 -17.56 -2.97 2.83
N GLY A 58 -16.67 -2.14 3.37
CA GLY A 58 -16.34 -0.85 2.80
C GLY A 58 -15.68 -0.93 1.42
N ALA A 59 -14.72 -1.85 1.24
CA ALA A 59 -14.14 -2.11 -0.08
C ALA A 59 -15.19 -2.61 -1.08
N THR A 60 -16.16 -3.41 -0.63
CA THR A 60 -17.32 -3.82 -1.45
C THR A 60 -18.16 -2.59 -1.82
N GLY A 61 -18.41 -1.70 -0.85
CA GLY A 61 -19.12 -0.44 -1.03
C GLY A 61 -18.48 0.49 -2.07
N LEU A 62 -17.14 0.57 -2.11
CA LEU A 62 -16.43 1.37 -3.12
C LEU A 62 -16.79 0.90 -4.54
N VAL A 63 -16.81 -0.41 -4.77
CA VAL A 63 -17.17 -0.99 -6.07
C VAL A 63 -18.65 -0.74 -6.38
N LEU A 64 -19.54 -0.91 -5.39
CA LEU A 64 -20.97 -0.68 -5.58
C LEU A 64 -21.29 0.80 -5.88
N GLN A 65 -20.64 1.74 -5.20
CA GLN A 65 -20.83 3.16 -5.47
C GLN A 65 -20.36 3.53 -6.88
N LEU A 66 -19.31 2.88 -7.41
CA LEU A 66 -18.90 3.09 -8.80
C LEU A 66 -19.95 2.61 -9.79
N LEU A 67 -20.63 1.49 -9.51
CA LEU A 67 -21.75 1.02 -10.33
C LEU A 67 -22.93 1.99 -10.26
N ALA A 68 -23.22 2.52 -9.07
CA ALA A 68 -24.26 3.52 -8.88
C ALA A 68 -23.91 4.83 -9.61
N TRP A 69 -22.68 5.32 -9.47
CA TRP A 69 -22.17 6.49 -10.19
C TRP A 69 -22.30 6.29 -11.70
N LEU A 70 -21.84 5.15 -12.22
CA LEU A 70 -21.97 4.84 -13.64
C LEU A 70 -23.43 4.92 -14.10
N ALA A 71 -24.35 4.28 -13.37
CA ALA A 71 -25.77 4.27 -13.73
C ALA A 71 -26.41 5.67 -13.68
N PHE A 72 -26.12 6.46 -12.64
CA PHE A 72 -26.73 7.77 -12.45
C PHE A 72 -26.14 8.81 -13.41
N THR A 73 -24.82 8.81 -13.61
CA THR A 73 -24.16 9.73 -14.55
C THR A 73 -24.56 9.41 -15.99
N SER A 74 -24.61 8.13 -16.39
CA SER A 74 -25.11 7.75 -17.72
C SER A 74 -26.59 8.05 -17.95
N ALA A 75 -27.37 8.16 -16.88
CA ALA A 75 -28.78 8.58 -16.94
C ALA A 75 -28.97 10.09 -16.77
N HIS A 76 -27.89 10.88 -16.72
CA HIS A 76 -27.92 12.33 -16.50
C HIS A 76 -28.69 12.76 -15.24
N VAL A 77 -28.56 11.98 -14.15
CA VAL A 77 -29.19 12.25 -12.84
C VAL A 77 -28.17 12.11 -11.70
N ALA A 78 -26.90 12.42 -11.96
CA ALA A 78 -25.78 12.25 -11.02
C ALA A 78 -25.98 13.04 -9.71
N GLU A 79 -26.74 14.13 -9.75
CA GLU A 79 -27.10 14.93 -8.58
C GLU A 79 -27.97 14.18 -7.55
N TRP A 80 -28.66 13.10 -7.97
CA TRP A 80 -29.48 12.25 -7.09
C TRP A 80 -28.68 11.11 -6.46
N LEU A 81 -27.37 11.04 -6.67
CA LEU A 81 -26.55 9.91 -6.24
C LEU A 81 -26.61 9.68 -4.72
N VAL A 82 -26.88 10.71 -3.92
CA VAL A 82 -27.12 10.57 -2.47
C VAL A 82 -28.21 9.53 -2.11
N LEU A 83 -29.15 9.27 -3.03
CA LEU A 83 -30.25 8.32 -2.84
C LEU A 83 -29.90 6.88 -3.24
N TRP A 84 -28.79 6.64 -3.95
CA TRP A 84 -28.44 5.30 -4.44
C TRP A 84 -28.43 4.22 -3.35
N PRO A 85 -27.99 4.48 -2.10
CA PRO A 85 -27.95 3.43 -1.08
C PRO A 85 -29.33 2.88 -0.73
N LEU A 86 -30.42 3.61 -1.03
CA LEU A 86 -31.79 3.11 -0.87
C LEU A 86 -32.05 1.85 -1.68
N ALA A 87 -31.41 1.69 -2.84
CA ALA A 87 -31.50 0.47 -3.66
C ALA A 87 -30.97 -0.78 -2.94
N VAL A 88 -30.15 -0.61 -1.90
CA VAL A 88 -29.65 -1.70 -1.05
C VAL A 88 -30.37 -1.72 0.30
N VAL A 89 -30.46 -0.58 0.97
CA VAL A 89 -31.01 -0.46 2.32
C VAL A 89 -32.49 -0.89 2.36
N VAL A 90 -33.30 -0.47 1.39
CA VAL A 90 -34.74 -0.77 1.35
C VAL A 90 -34.99 -2.28 1.19
N PRO A 91 -34.41 -3.01 0.21
CA PRO A 91 -34.55 -4.47 0.14
C PRO A 91 -34.07 -5.18 1.41
N PHE A 92 -32.95 -4.73 2.01
CA PHE A 92 -32.44 -5.34 3.23
C PHE A 92 -33.30 -5.06 4.46
N ALA A 93 -34.03 -3.95 4.48
CA ALA A 93 -35.00 -3.62 5.51
C ALA A 93 -36.34 -4.35 5.31
N LEU A 94 -36.80 -4.53 4.08
CA LEU A 94 -38.13 -5.08 3.79
C LEU A 94 -38.13 -6.61 3.68
N VAL A 95 -37.10 -7.23 3.11
CA VAL A 95 -37.07 -8.69 2.85
C VAL A 95 -36.59 -9.46 4.09
N ALA A 96 -37.44 -10.32 4.66
CA ALA A 96 -37.14 -11.06 5.90
C ALA A 96 -35.82 -11.85 5.85
N ARG A 97 -35.50 -12.48 4.71
CA ARG A 97 -34.24 -13.21 4.53
C ARG A 97 -33.00 -12.31 4.54
N LEU A 98 -33.15 -11.03 4.18
CA LEU A 98 -32.05 -10.06 4.14
C LEU A 98 -31.90 -9.29 5.46
N ARG A 99 -32.98 -9.09 6.22
CA ARG A 99 -32.98 -8.42 7.53
C ARG A 99 -31.93 -8.98 8.49
N ARG A 100 -31.66 -10.29 8.44
CA ARG A 100 -30.62 -10.95 9.26
C ARG A 100 -29.22 -10.37 9.10
N HIS A 101 -28.94 -9.68 7.98
CA HIS A 101 -27.63 -9.08 7.72
C HIS A 101 -27.42 -7.73 8.43
N TRP A 102 -28.46 -7.14 9.02
CA TRP A 102 -28.38 -5.97 9.91
C TRP A 102 -27.92 -6.29 11.33
N THR A 103 -27.52 -7.54 11.59
CA THR A 103 -27.14 -7.98 12.93
C THR A 103 -26.04 -7.13 13.59
N PHE A 104 -26.31 -6.73 14.83
CA PHE A 104 -25.39 -6.05 15.75
C PHE A 104 -24.85 -6.99 16.83
N THR A 105 -25.04 -8.32 16.69
CA THR A 105 -24.54 -9.27 17.68
C THR A 105 -23.03 -9.15 17.85
N ALA A 106 -22.51 -9.50 19.02
CA ALA A 106 -21.07 -9.46 19.27
C ALA A 106 -20.30 -10.28 18.22
N TYR A 107 -19.17 -9.74 17.76
CA TYR A 107 -18.29 -10.44 16.83
C TYR A 107 -17.62 -11.63 17.51
N ARG A 108 -17.42 -12.73 16.76
CA ARG A 108 -16.79 -13.96 17.29
C ARG A 108 -15.37 -13.74 17.79
N ARG A 109 -14.65 -12.77 17.21
CA ARG A 109 -13.28 -12.42 17.59
C ARG A 109 -13.19 -10.94 17.95
N THR A 110 -12.68 -10.69 19.14
CA THR A 110 -12.21 -9.38 19.58
C THR A 110 -10.79 -9.15 19.07
N VAL A 111 -10.50 -7.95 18.58
CA VAL A 111 -9.12 -7.56 18.27
C VAL A 111 -8.42 -7.28 19.59
N ASN A 112 -7.32 -7.99 19.85
CA ASN A 112 -6.51 -7.73 21.04
C ASN A 112 -6.04 -6.24 21.04
N PRO A 113 -6.00 -5.54 22.19
CA PRO A 113 -5.60 -4.14 22.27
C PRO A 113 -4.29 -3.79 21.57
N VAL A 114 -3.26 -4.63 21.67
CA VAL A 114 -1.97 -4.41 21.01
C VAL A 114 -2.12 -4.42 19.49
N ALA A 115 -2.85 -5.40 18.96
CA ALA A 115 -3.14 -5.47 17.53
C ALA A 115 -3.99 -4.29 17.05
N ALA A 116 -4.92 -3.80 17.89
CA ALA A 116 -5.72 -2.62 17.59
C ALA A 116 -4.86 -1.34 17.54
N TRP A 117 -3.98 -1.13 18.51
CA TRP A 117 -3.03 -0.01 18.52
C TRP A 117 -2.08 -0.06 17.33
N LEU A 118 -1.52 -1.23 17.02
CA LEU A 118 -0.67 -1.40 15.84
C LEU A 118 -1.39 -1.09 14.53
N THR A 119 -2.65 -1.53 14.41
CA THR A 119 -3.47 -1.23 13.23
C THR A 119 -3.83 0.26 13.16
N LEU A 120 -4.04 0.91 14.32
CA LEU A 120 -4.22 2.36 14.37
C LEU A 120 -2.96 3.09 13.90
N VAL A 121 -1.78 2.68 14.38
CA VAL A 121 -0.50 3.27 13.94
C VAL A 121 -0.30 3.09 12.44
N ALA A 122 -0.59 1.90 11.91
CA ALA A 122 -0.55 1.63 10.48
C ALA A 122 -1.43 2.60 9.65
N TYR A 123 -2.53 3.08 10.22
CA TYR A 123 -3.38 4.12 9.63
C TYR A 123 -2.81 5.53 9.81
N LEU A 124 -2.30 5.85 11.00
CA LEU A 124 -1.79 7.18 11.32
C LEU A 124 -0.54 7.56 10.52
N LEU A 125 0.32 6.61 10.15
CA LEU A 125 1.53 6.89 9.37
C LEU A 125 1.25 7.49 7.99
N PRO A 126 0.49 6.84 7.09
CA PRO A 126 0.13 7.45 5.81
C PRO A 126 -0.78 8.67 5.95
N LEU A 127 -1.60 8.75 7.01
CA LEU A 127 -2.39 9.96 7.30
C LEU A 127 -1.50 11.15 7.68
N PHE A 128 -0.48 10.92 8.49
CA PHE A 128 0.50 11.93 8.86
C PHE A 128 1.30 12.37 7.63
N ALA A 129 1.74 11.42 6.81
CA ALA A 129 2.42 11.69 5.53
C ALA A 129 1.53 12.52 4.57
N LEU A 130 0.22 12.26 4.54
CA LEU A 130 -0.74 13.07 3.80
C LEU A 130 -0.87 14.48 4.38
N ALA A 131 -0.96 14.61 5.70
CA ALA A 131 -1.11 15.90 6.36
C ALA A 131 0.10 16.82 6.15
N ILE A 132 1.31 16.28 6.35
CA ILE A 132 2.53 17.04 6.07
C ILE A 132 2.67 17.24 4.55
N GLY A 133 2.45 16.20 3.74
CA GLY A 133 2.69 16.21 2.31
C GLY A 133 1.77 17.11 1.50
N LEU A 134 0.45 16.93 1.62
CA LEU A 134 -0.55 17.60 0.79
C LEU A 134 -1.24 18.73 1.55
N PHE A 135 -1.60 18.53 2.82
CA PHE A 135 -2.39 19.51 3.55
C PHE A 135 -1.58 20.76 3.91
N SER A 136 -0.30 20.61 4.23
CA SER A 136 0.56 21.75 4.59
C SER A 136 1.22 22.46 3.40
N THR A 137 1.09 21.91 2.19
CA THR A 137 1.77 22.43 0.98
C THR A 137 0.83 23.02 -0.05
N ILE A 138 -0.44 22.61 -0.04
CA ILE A 138 -1.47 23.10 -0.95
C ILE A 138 -2.60 23.67 -0.12
N ASP A 139 -2.73 24.99 -0.08
CA ASP A 139 -3.87 25.70 0.51
C ASP A 139 -5.14 25.50 -0.32
N LEU A 140 -6.31 25.53 0.33
CA LEU A 140 -7.58 25.43 -0.37
C LEU A 140 -7.82 26.67 -1.25
N PRO A 141 -8.30 26.52 -2.49
CA PRO A 141 -8.59 27.67 -3.35
C PRO A 141 -9.68 28.59 -2.77
N PRO A 142 -9.61 29.92 -2.96
CA PRO A 142 -8.60 30.64 -3.75
C PRO A 142 -7.30 30.85 -2.96
N ALA A 143 -6.18 30.37 -3.50
CA ALA A 143 -4.87 30.49 -2.88
C ALA A 143 -3.76 30.34 -3.92
N SER A 144 -2.60 30.96 -3.65
CA SER A 144 -1.41 30.78 -4.49
C SER A 144 -0.71 29.49 -4.10
N ASN A 145 -0.65 28.52 -5.00
CA ASN A 145 -0.12 27.18 -4.73
C ASN A 145 0.90 26.75 -5.77
N ILE A 146 1.83 25.89 -5.37
CA ILE A 146 2.66 25.12 -6.30
C ILE A 146 1.99 23.76 -6.48
N TRP A 147 1.43 23.52 -7.66
CA TRP A 147 0.68 22.30 -7.92
C TRP A 147 1.58 21.20 -8.49
N TYR A 148 1.43 19.99 -7.95
CA TYR A 148 1.90 18.80 -8.64
C TYR A 148 1.02 18.57 -9.88
N PRO A 149 1.59 18.38 -11.09
CA PRO A 149 0.81 18.29 -12.32
C PRO A 149 -0.31 17.24 -12.29
N ASP A 150 -0.05 16.07 -11.68
CA ASP A 150 -1.06 15.00 -11.62
C ASP A 150 -2.25 15.39 -10.72
N ASP A 151 -2.06 16.24 -9.70
CA ASP A 151 -3.14 16.65 -8.81
C ASP A 151 -4.16 17.52 -9.56
N LEU A 152 -3.70 18.47 -10.38
CA LEU A 152 -4.56 19.26 -11.27
C LEU A 152 -5.25 18.38 -12.32
N TRP A 153 -4.52 17.43 -12.88
CA TRP A 153 -5.05 16.48 -13.85
C TRP A 153 -6.17 15.61 -13.25
N HIS A 154 -5.97 15.12 -12.02
CA HIS A 154 -6.97 14.35 -11.27
C HIS A 154 -8.19 15.20 -10.88
N LEU A 155 -7.99 16.47 -10.51
CA LEU A 155 -9.07 17.39 -10.19
C LEU A 155 -9.94 17.67 -11.42
N ALA A 156 -9.32 18.03 -12.56
CA ALA A 156 -10.03 18.29 -13.81
C ALA A 156 -10.79 17.04 -14.31
N LEU A 157 -10.19 15.86 -14.21
CA LEU A 157 -10.85 14.61 -14.58
C LEU A 157 -11.99 14.24 -13.62
N SER A 158 -11.89 14.59 -12.33
CA SER A 158 -12.99 14.38 -11.39
C SER A 158 -14.17 15.31 -11.70
N ALA A 159 -13.91 16.55 -12.09
CA ALA A 159 -14.94 17.48 -12.56
C ALA A 159 -15.64 16.94 -13.82
N GLU A 160 -14.88 16.41 -14.78
CA GLU A 160 -15.45 15.76 -15.98
C GLU A 160 -16.37 14.59 -15.64
N LEU A 161 -15.95 13.73 -14.71
CA LEU A 161 -16.71 12.56 -14.28
C LEU A 161 -17.94 12.90 -13.43
N MET A 162 -18.14 14.18 -13.07
CA MET A 162 -19.41 14.63 -12.50
C MET A 162 -20.49 14.73 -13.57
N ARG A 163 -20.14 14.82 -14.87
CA ARG A 163 -21.09 15.07 -15.97
C ARG A 163 -21.13 14.00 -17.06
N SER A 164 -20.03 13.28 -17.34
CA SER A 164 -19.94 12.41 -18.52
C SER A 164 -19.35 11.02 -18.23
N VAL A 165 -19.85 10.01 -18.98
CA VAL A 165 -19.26 8.66 -19.07
C VAL A 165 -19.49 8.08 -20.48
N PRO A 166 -18.45 7.67 -21.23
CA PRO A 166 -17.02 7.81 -20.89
C PRO A 166 -16.63 9.29 -20.77
N PRO A 167 -15.63 9.62 -19.93
CA PRO A 167 -15.18 11.00 -19.77
C PRO A 167 -14.51 11.53 -21.04
N ASP A 168 -14.66 12.82 -21.30
CA ASP A 168 -13.80 13.52 -22.26
C ASP A 168 -12.45 13.86 -21.63
N MET A 169 -11.47 14.18 -22.47
CA MET A 169 -10.18 14.70 -22.03
C MET A 169 -10.38 16.15 -21.57
N PRO A 170 -10.20 16.48 -20.28
CA PRO A 170 -10.52 17.83 -19.78
C PRO A 170 -9.72 18.95 -20.46
N GLN A 171 -8.56 18.62 -21.03
CA GLN A 171 -7.67 19.57 -21.70
C GLN A 171 -7.94 19.72 -23.21
N LEU A 172 -8.83 18.90 -23.79
CA LEU A 172 -9.08 18.88 -25.23
C LEU A 172 -10.53 18.47 -25.53
N ALA A 173 -11.35 19.47 -25.90
CA ALA A 173 -12.74 19.26 -26.27
C ALA A 173 -12.90 18.23 -27.41
N GLY A 174 -13.98 17.44 -27.34
CA GLY A 174 -14.37 16.46 -28.37
C GLY A 174 -13.48 15.21 -28.44
N ASN A 175 -12.59 14.99 -27.47
CA ASN A 175 -11.71 13.84 -27.44
C ASN A 175 -12.00 12.98 -26.21
N THR A 176 -12.43 11.75 -26.42
CA THR A 176 -12.66 10.81 -25.32
C THR A 176 -11.37 10.49 -24.57
N PHE A 177 -11.46 10.40 -23.25
CA PHE A 177 -10.33 10.12 -22.39
C PHE A 177 -10.12 8.61 -22.21
N PHE A 178 -8.93 8.13 -22.58
CA PHE A 178 -8.54 6.71 -22.53
C PHE A 178 -7.45 6.48 -21.47
N TYR A 179 -7.84 6.21 -20.22
CA TYR A 179 -6.94 5.81 -19.12
C TYR A 179 -7.66 5.00 -18.01
N HIS A 180 -7.20 4.96 -16.76
CA HIS A 180 -8.01 4.49 -15.62
C HIS A 180 -8.54 5.69 -14.81
N TRP A 181 -9.80 5.66 -14.42
CA TRP A 181 -10.47 6.83 -13.83
C TRP A 181 -11.40 6.53 -12.65
N PHE A 182 -11.46 5.31 -12.13
CA PHE A 182 -12.41 4.98 -11.06
C PHE A 182 -12.14 5.72 -9.74
N SER A 183 -10.89 6.07 -9.42
CA SER A 183 -10.64 6.91 -8.25
C SER A 183 -11.30 8.28 -8.38
N ASN A 184 -11.22 8.87 -9.58
CA ASN A 184 -11.79 10.19 -9.89
C ASN A 184 -13.31 10.12 -9.94
N ALA A 185 -13.87 9.03 -10.49
CA ALA A 185 -15.30 8.76 -10.44
C ALA A 185 -15.81 8.65 -8.99
N HIS A 186 -15.04 8.03 -8.08
CA HIS A 186 -15.39 7.99 -6.67
C HIS A 186 -15.28 9.37 -5.99
N VAL A 187 -14.30 10.20 -6.37
CA VAL A 187 -14.21 11.61 -5.92
C VAL A 187 -15.44 12.39 -6.40
N ALA A 188 -15.80 12.29 -7.68
CA ALA A 188 -16.98 12.90 -8.28
C ALA A 188 -18.27 12.45 -7.58
N ALA A 189 -18.43 11.15 -7.37
CA ALA A 189 -19.55 10.56 -6.66
C ALA A 189 -19.70 11.12 -5.24
N MET A 190 -18.59 11.24 -4.50
CA MET A 190 -18.62 11.81 -3.15
C MET A 190 -18.88 13.31 -3.14
N THR A 191 -18.46 14.03 -4.18
CA THR A 191 -18.77 15.45 -4.39
C THR A 191 -20.28 15.62 -4.57
N TRP A 192 -20.91 14.87 -5.48
CA TRP A 192 -22.37 14.85 -5.65
C TRP A 192 -23.13 14.42 -4.39
N THR A 193 -22.65 13.37 -3.71
CA THR A 193 -23.31 12.85 -2.49
C THR A 193 -23.31 13.88 -1.35
N THR A 194 -22.28 14.72 -1.26
CA THR A 194 -22.09 15.65 -0.15
C THR A 194 -22.48 17.09 -0.46
N GLY A 195 -22.50 17.47 -1.73
CA GLY A 195 -22.63 18.87 -2.16
C GLY A 195 -21.43 19.75 -1.77
N LEU A 196 -20.31 19.15 -1.35
CA LEU A 196 -19.10 19.87 -0.99
C LEU A 196 -18.30 20.22 -2.25
N ASP A 197 -17.57 21.33 -2.16
CA ASP A 197 -16.66 21.77 -3.21
C ASP A 197 -15.59 20.71 -3.56
N LEU A 198 -15.36 20.48 -4.85
CA LEU A 198 -14.55 19.37 -5.36
C LEU A 198 -13.10 19.41 -4.85
N PRO A 199 -12.37 20.54 -4.86
CA PRO A 199 -11.06 20.66 -4.22
C PRO A 199 -11.04 20.26 -2.74
N VAL A 200 -12.09 20.57 -1.97
CA VAL A 200 -12.17 20.18 -0.55
C VAL A 200 -12.29 18.66 -0.43
N VAL A 201 -13.15 18.04 -1.23
CA VAL A 201 -13.29 16.57 -1.26
C VAL A 201 -11.96 15.91 -1.64
N PHE A 202 -11.36 16.33 -2.75
CA PHE A 202 -10.14 15.74 -3.30
C PHE A 202 -8.92 15.94 -2.40
N LEU A 203 -8.62 17.18 -2.01
CA LEU A 203 -7.38 17.54 -1.33
C LEU A 203 -7.39 17.28 0.17
N ARG A 204 -8.56 17.12 0.81
CA ARG A 204 -8.66 17.03 2.28
C ARG A 204 -9.38 15.80 2.79
N LEU A 205 -10.51 15.43 2.18
CA LEU A 205 -11.46 14.50 2.82
C LEU A 205 -11.39 13.07 2.27
N TRP A 206 -11.15 12.91 0.97
CA TRP A 206 -11.32 11.64 0.28
C TRP A 206 -10.29 10.57 0.62
N MET A 207 -9.02 10.94 0.75
CA MET A 207 -7.93 9.97 0.89
C MET A 207 -7.98 9.23 2.24
N ALA A 208 -8.35 9.92 3.32
CA ALA A 208 -8.30 9.39 4.68
C ALA A 208 -9.16 8.12 4.89
N PRO A 209 -10.44 8.07 4.51
CA PRO A 209 -11.23 6.84 4.63
C PRO A 209 -10.75 5.73 3.68
N VAL A 210 -10.23 6.06 2.49
CA VAL A 210 -9.67 5.07 1.56
C VAL A 210 -8.42 4.41 2.16
N ILE A 211 -7.54 5.18 2.80
CA ILE A 211 -6.38 4.66 3.55
C ILE A 211 -6.84 3.74 4.69
N ALA A 212 -7.90 4.13 5.43
CA ALA A 212 -8.43 3.30 6.51
C ALA A 212 -8.94 1.95 5.99
N LEU A 213 -9.62 1.93 4.85
CA LEU A 213 -10.04 0.69 4.19
C LEU A 213 -8.84 -0.14 3.72
N ALA A 214 -7.82 0.49 3.11
CA ALA A 214 -6.60 -0.18 2.66
C ALA A 214 -5.91 -0.94 3.81
N VAL A 215 -5.69 -0.26 4.94
CA VAL A 215 -5.13 -0.85 6.17
C VAL A 215 -6.02 -1.99 6.69
N GLY A 216 -7.33 -1.76 6.73
CA GLY A 216 -8.31 -2.73 7.21
C GLY A 216 -8.40 -4.00 6.36
N VAL A 217 -8.32 -3.91 5.03
CA VAL A 217 -8.39 -5.10 4.17
C VAL A 217 -7.11 -5.92 4.23
N VAL A 218 -5.94 -5.29 4.31
CA VAL A 218 -4.66 -6.01 4.50
C VAL A 218 -4.65 -6.73 5.84
N PHE A 219 -5.15 -6.09 6.89
CA PHE A 219 -5.43 -6.74 8.17
C PHE A 219 -6.37 -7.95 7.97
N ALA A 220 -7.52 -7.76 7.30
CA ALA A 220 -8.54 -8.81 7.12
C ALA A 220 -8.02 -10.03 6.34
N VAL A 221 -7.33 -9.82 5.21
CA VAL A 221 -6.70 -10.89 4.41
C VAL A 221 -5.73 -11.68 5.28
N THR A 222 -4.90 -11.01 6.06
CA THR A 222 -3.91 -11.70 6.90
C THR A 222 -4.54 -12.44 8.09
N VAL A 223 -5.63 -11.90 8.66
CA VAL A 223 -6.43 -12.61 9.68
C VAL A 223 -7.12 -13.85 9.09
N GLN A 224 -7.60 -13.78 7.85
CA GLN A 224 -8.14 -14.93 7.13
C GLN A 224 -7.07 -16.00 6.91
N LEU A 225 -5.84 -15.58 6.57
CA LEU A 225 -4.70 -16.47 6.32
C LEU A 225 -4.20 -17.16 7.60
N SER A 226 -3.94 -16.37 8.65
CA SER A 226 -3.29 -16.81 9.89
C SER A 226 -4.26 -17.24 11.00
N ARG A 227 -5.54 -16.87 10.87
CA ARG A 227 -6.58 -17.03 11.91
C ARG A 227 -6.30 -16.27 13.22
N ARG A 228 -5.36 -15.33 13.23
CA ARG A 228 -4.96 -14.51 14.38
C ARG A 228 -4.97 -13.03 14.02
N THR A 229 -5.17 -12.16 15.01
CA THR A 229 -5.24 -10.70 14.78
C THR A 229 -3.88 -10.03 14.73
N TRP A 230 -2.89 -10.51 15.50
CA TRP A 230 -1.56 -9.88 15.53
C TRP A 230 -0.82 -9.95 14.17
N PRO A 231 -0.88 -11.03 13.37
CA PRO A 231 -0.22 -11.04 12.06
C PRO A 231 -0.85 -10.03 11.09
N GLY A 232 -2.16 -9.83 11.19
CA GLY A 232 -2.86 -8.79 10.43
C GLY A 232 -2.45 -7.39 10.82
N ALA A 233 -2.20 -7.14 12.11
CA ALA A 233 -1.68 -5.86 12.56
C ALA A 233 -0.24 -5.62 12.06
N VAL A 234 0.61 -6.65 12.03
CA VAL A 234 1.96 -6.57 11.46
C VAL A 234 1.91 -6.28 9.95
N ALA A 235 1.07 -6.99 9.19
CA ALA A 235 0.90 -6.75 7.76
C ALA A 235 0.39 -5.33 7.46
N ALA A 236 -0.58 -4.87 8.25
CA ALA A 236 -1.08 -3.50 8.18
C ALA A 236 0.03 -2.48 8.47
N LEU A 237 0.86 -2.72 9.49
CA LEU A 237 1.96 -1.83 9.85
C LEU A 237 3.04 -1.77 8.75
N LEU A 238 3.39 -2.91 8.13
CA LEU A 238 4.30 -2.95 6.98
C LEU A 238 3.78 -2.14 5.79
N LEU A 239 2.46 -2.15 5.56
CA LEU A 239 1.80 -1.30 4.56
C LEU A 239 1.93 0.19 4.94
N GLY A 240 1.53 0.55 6.17
CA GLY A 240 1.52 1.93 6.65
C GLY A 240 2.90 2.58 6.70
N SER A 241 3.92 1.81 7.07
CA SER A 241 5.32 2.25 7.11
C SER A 241 6.03 2.16 5.76
N GLN A 242 5.38 1.64 4.72
CA GLN A 242 5.97 1.44 3.39
C GLN A 242 7.27 0.62 3.41
N ALA A 243 7.18 -0.56 4.04
CA ALA A 243 8.33 -1.36 4.48
C ALA A 243 9.44 -1.55 3.43
N ALA A 244 10.67 -1.22 3.82
CA ALA A 244 11.86 -1.40 3.00
C ALA A 244 13.11 -1.45 3.89
N LEU A 245 14.13 -2.20 3.48
CA LEU A 245 15.42 -2.26 4.19
C LEU A 245 16.45 -1.38 3.49
N PHE A 246 16.48 -0.08 3.80
CA PHE A 246 17.50 0.87 3.30
C PHE A 246 17.78 2.01 4.29
N PRO A 247 18.54 1.79 5.37
CA PRO A 247 18.96 2.86 6.29
C PRO A 247 20.15 3.67 5.75
N THR A 248 20.29 3.79 4.43
CA THR A 248 21.49 4.33 3.77
C THR A 248 21.13 5.51 2.86
N TRP A 249 22.11 6.07 2.16
CA TRP A 249 21.87 7.08 1.11
C TRP A 249 21.08 6.52 -0.09
N LEU A 250 20.99 5.19 -0.21
CA LEU A 250 20.35 4.50 -1.32
C LEU A 250 18.84 4.68 -1.28
N SER A 251 18.29 5.28 -2.35
CA SER A 251 16.85 5.36 -2.58
C SER A 251 16.50 4.63 -3.87
N LEU A 252 15.55 3.70 -3.76
CA LEU A 252 15.06 2.88 -4.86
C LEU A 252 13.52 2.90 -4.90
N PRO A 253 12.91 2.98 -6.10
CA PRO A 253 11.45 2.94 -6.23
C PRO A 253 10.89 1.52 -6.03
N GLY A 254 9.57 1.42 -5.87
CA GLY A 254 8.82 0.17 -5.85
C GLY A 254 8.38 -0.32 -4.46
N PHE A 255 8.93 0.23 -3.38
CA PHE A 255 8.62 -0.21 -2.00
C PHE A 255 7.38 0.45 -1.39
N SER A 256 6.92 1.54 -1.99
CA SER A 256 5.81 2.35 -1.51
C SER A 256 4.50 1.92 -2.15
N ALA A 257 3.56 1.42 -1.34
CA ALA A 257 2.21 1.10 -1.79
C ALA A 257 1.33 2.35 -1.93
N PHE A 258 1.47 3.31 -1.01
CA PHE A 258 0.78 4.59 -1.06
C PHE A 258 1.56 5.58 -1.93
N GLY A 259 0.98 5.99 -3.05
CA GLY A 259 1.42 7.16 -3.81
C GLY A 259 0.46 8.30 -3.52
N LEU A 260 0.83 9.26 -2.67
CA LEU A 260 -0.09 10.30 -2.19
C LEU A 260 -0.60 11.23 -3.30
N HIS A 261 0.23 11.48 -4.33
CA HIS A 261 -0.16 12.20 -5.56
C HIS A 261 -0.74 11.27 -6.65
N SER A 262 -0.98 10.00 -6.33
CA SER A 262 -1.64 9.04 -7.23
C SER A 262 -2.89 8.45 -6.57
N PRO A 263 -4.00 9.21 -6.52
CA PRO A 263 -5.30 8.73 -6.04
C PRO A 263 -5.69 7.35 -6.56
N SER A 264 -5.46 7.10 -7.86
CA SER A 264 -5.70 5.80 -8.50
C SER A 264 -4.94 4.65 -7.83
N GLN A 265 -3.68 4.86 -7.43
CA GLN A 265 -2.89 3.86 -6.72
C GLN A 265 -3.49 3.59 -5.34
N VAL A 266 -3.78 4.62 -4.55
CA VAL A 266 -4.31 4.47 -3.18
C VAL A 266 -5.69 3.81 -3.19
N PHE A 267 -6.56 4.22 -4.12
CA PHE A 267 -7.90 3.66 -4.32
C PHE A 267 -7.88 2.18 -4.71
N SER A 268 -6.85 1.74 -5.44
CA SER A 268 -6.75 0.35 -5.86
C SER A 268 -6.46 -0.64 -4.72
N ILE A 269 -5.83 -0.20 -3.62
CA ILE A 269 -5.41 -1.06 -2.50
C ILE A 269 -6.60 -1.74 -1.80
N PRO A 270 -7.68 -1.04 -1.37
CA PRO A 270 -8.82 -1.70 -0.76
C PRO A 270 -9.48 -2.73 -1.69
N ILE A 271 -9.57 -2.43 -2.99
CA ILE A 271 -10.19 -3.30 -3.98
C ILE A 271 -9.30 -4.53 -4.29
N LEU A 272 -7.98 -4.33 -4.39
CA LEU A 272 -7.01 -5.42 -4.48
C LEU A 272 -7.09 -6.34 -3.26
N GLY A 273 -7.17 -5.78 -2.05
CA GLY A 273 -7.33 -6.56 -0.81
C GLY A 273 -8.64 -7.38 -0.81
N LEU A 274 -9.73 -6.82 -1.33
CA LEU A 274 -11.00 -7.54 -1.51
C LEU A 274 -10.88 -8.70 -2.51
N ALA A 275 -10.17 -8.49 -3.62
CA ALA A 275 -9.88 -9.54 -4.60
C ALA A 275 -9.02 -10.65 -3.99
N LEU A 276 -7.93 -10.30 -3.30
CA LEU A 276 -7.08 -11.27 -2.59
C LEU A 276 -7.86 -12.06 -1.54
N HIS A 277 -8.69 -11.40 -0.74
CA HIS A 277 -9.55 -12.07 0.26
C HIS A 277 -10.48 -13.10 -0.39
N SER A 278 -11.09 -12.75 -1.52
CA SER A 278 -11.99 -13.63 -2.28
C SER A 278 -11.24 -14.79 -2.94
N LEU A 279 -10.05 -14.53 -3.50
CA LEU A 279 -9.17 -15.55 -4.07
C LEU A 279 -8.71 -16.56 -3.01
N VAL A 280 -8.33 -16.12 -1.82
CA VAL A 280 -7.95 -17.02 -0.73
C VAL A 280 -9.08 -17.99 -0.37
N HIS A 281 -10.35 -17.54 -0.38
CA HIS A 281 -11.50 -18.44 -0.22
C HIS A 281 -11.63 -19.45 -1.36
N VAL A 282 -11.44 -19.03 -2.61
CA VAL A 282 -11.47 -19.91 -3.79
C VAL A 282 -10.40 -21.01 -3.68
N LEU A 283 -9.21 -20.65 -3.18
CA LEU A 283 -8.05 -21.53 -3.03
C LEU A 283 -8.07 -22.42 -1.79
N ARG A 284 -8.71 -22.02 -0.69
CA ARG A 284 -8.72 -22.81 0.55
C ARG A 284 -10.01 -23.57 0.79
N ASP A 285 -11.16 -23.04 0.41
CA ASP A 285 -12.42 -23.65 0.83
C ASP A 285 -12.80 -24.84 -0.05
N ARG A 286 -13.37 -25.87 0.57
CA ARG A 286 -13.80 -27.08 -0.13
C ARG A 286 -14.92 -26.78 -1.12
N ARG A 287 -15.87 -25.93 -0.73
CA ARG A 287 -16.97 -25.44 -1.57
C ARG A 287 -16.95 -23.91 -1.56
N VAL A 288 -17.16 -23.32 -2.75
CA VAL A 288 -17.20 -21.88 -2.94
C VAL A 288 -18.60 -21.54 -3.43
N GLY A 289 -19.37 -20.81 -2.62
CA GLY A 289 -20.71 -20.37 -3.01
C GLY A 289 -20.67 -19.30 -4.12
N ALA A 290 -21.76 -19.17 -4.87
CA ALA A 290 -21.88 -18.20 -5.97
C ALA A 290 -21.57 -16.76 -5.52
N GLY A 291 -22.00 -16.36 -4.32
CA GLY A 291 -21.76 -15.00 -3.81
C GLY A 291 -20.28 -14.62 -3.71
N ARG A 292 -19.39 -15.57 -3.44
CA ARG A 292 -17.94 -15.32 -3.42
C ARG A 292 -17.33 -15.17 -4.81
N TRP A 293 -17.88 -15.89 -5.79
CA TRP A 293 -17.51 -15.70 -7.20
C TRP A 293 -17.98 -14.35 -7.71
N VAL A 294 -19.21 -13.95 -7.39
CA VAL A 294 -19.73 -12.61 -7.70
C VAL A 294 -18.82 -11.54 -7.10
N LEU A 295 -18.49 -11.64 -5.81
CA LEU A 295 -17.60 -10.68 -5.16
C LEU A 295 -16.21 -10.64 -5.80
N LEU A 296 -15.66 -11.80 -6.18
CA LEU A 296 -14.38 -11.87 -6.88
C LEU A 296 -14.45 -11.13 -8.23
N VAL A 297 -15.45 -11.42 -9.07
CA VAL A 297 -15.61 -10.77 -10.37
C VAL A 297 -15.78 -9.26 -10.20
N LEU A 298 -16.63 -8.83 -9.26
CA LEU A 298 -16.82 -7.41 -8.94
C LEU A 298 -15.52 -6.74 -8.48
N SER A 299 -14.74 -7.39 -7.62
CA SER A 299 -13.46 -6.84 -7.16
C SER A 299 -12.41 -6.77 -8.28
N LEU A 300 -12.37 -7.74 -9.20
CA LEU A 300 -11.45 -7.72 -10.34
C LEU A 300 -11.84 -6.64 -11.35
N ALA A 301 -13.14 -6.47 -11.63
CA ALA A 301 -13.64 -5.40 -12.49
C ALA A 301 -13.42 -4.00 -11.86
N GLY A 302 -13.66 -3.86 -10.56
CA GLY A 302 -13.33 -2.63 -9.83
C GLY A 302 -11.84 -2.32 -9.86
N ALA A 303 -10.98 -3.35 -9.73
CA ALA A 303 -9.54 -3.20 -9.74
C ALA A 303 -9.01 -2.74 -11.12
N SER A 304 -9.60 -3.23 -12.22
CA SER A 304 -9.13 -2.90 -13.56
C SER A 304 -9.30 -1.42 -13.91
N GLY A 305 -10.41 -0.80 -13.50
CA GLY A 305 -10.65 0.64 -13.66
C GLY A 305 -10.05 1.52 -12.55
N ALA A 306 -9.67 0.94 -11.41
CA ALA A 306 -8.96 1.65 -10.34
C ALA A 306 -7.50 1.94 -10.74
N LYS A 307 -6.80 0.93 -11.26
CA LYS A 307 -5.43 1.06 -11.75
C LYS A 307 -5.13 -0.08 -12.73
N SER A 308 -4.68 0.25 -13.93
CA SER A 308 -4.44 -0.73 -15.01
C SER A 308 -3.37 -1.79 -14.67
N SER A 309 -2.48 -1.54 -13.70
CA SER A 309 -1.43 -2.48 -13.28
C SER A 309 -1.92 -3.62 -12.37
N VAL A 310 -3.10 -3.52 -11.74
CA VAL A 310 -3.52 -4.43 -10.65
C VAL A 310 -3.91 -5.82 -11.15
N VAL A 311 -4.77 -5.91 -12.17
CA VAL A 311 -5.19 -7.20 -12.72
C VAL A 311 -4.03 -7.96 -13.37
N PRO A 312 -3.11 -7.31 -14.13
CA PRO A 312 -1.90 -7.97 -14.63
C PRO A 312 -1.02 -8.62 -13.55
N VAL A 313 -0.81 -7.99 -12.39
CA VAL A 313 0.00 -8.62 -11.32
C VAL A 313 -0.78 -9.73 -10.60
N LEU A 314 -2.11 -9.60 -10.46
CA LEU A 314 -2.97 -10.69 -9.98
C LEU A 314 -2.92 -11.91 -10.91
N LEU A 315 -2.87 -11.69 -12.23
CA LEU A 315 -2.70 -12.72 -13.24
C LEU A 315 -1.41 -13.54 -12.99
N CYS A 316 -0.28 -12.87 -12.71
CA CYS A 316 0.98 -13.54 -12.37
C CYS A 316 0.85 -14.41 -11.11
N GLY A 317 0.15 -13.93 -10.09
CA GLY A 317 -0.16 -14.69 -8.89
C GLY A 317 -0.98 -15.95 -9.18
N VAL A 318 -2.05 -15.81 -9.97
CA VAL A 318 -2.93 -16.91 -10.37
C VAL A 318 -2.15 -17.93 -11.21
N MET A 319 -1.29 -17.48 -12.12
CA MET A 319 -0.43 -18.35 -12.92
C MET A 319 0.55 -19.15 -12.05
N LEU A 320 1.23 -18.53 -11.08
CA LEU A 320 2.14 -19.25 -10.18
C LEU A 320 1.37 -20.27 -9.32
N ALA A 321 0.21 -19.89 -8.78
CA ALA A 321 -0.65 -20.81 -8.04
C ALA A 321 -1.16 -21.96 -8.93
N LEU A 322 -1.48 -21.70 -10.20
CA LEU A 322 -1.89 -22.71 -11.19
C LEU A 322 -0.77 -23.69 -11.50
N LEU A 323 0.47 -23.20 -11.71
CA LEU A 323 1.63 -24.07 -11.92
C LEU A 323 1.84 -25.03 -10.75
N VAL A 324 1.75 -24.51 -9.52
CA VAL A 324 1.85 -25.36 -8.32
C VAL A 324 0.64 -26.29 -8.19
N ALA A 325 -0.56 -25.86 -8.56
CA ALA A 325 -1.76 -26.71 -8.57
C ALA A 325 -1.64 -27.87 -9.58
N LEU A 326 -1.08 -27.63 -10.75
CA LEU A 326 -0.81 -28.66 -11.76
C LEU A 326 0.18 -29.72 -11.28
N VAL A 327 1.06 -29.39 -10.33
CA VAL A 327 2.00 -30.37 -9.77
C VAL A 327 1.45 -31.03 -8.50
N ALA A 328 0.82 -30.25 -7.62
CA ALA A 328 0.54 -30.65 -6.24
C ALA A 328 -0.94 -30.58 -5.81
N ASN A 329 -1.82 -29.86 -6.54
CA ASN A 329 -3.24 -29.70 -6.18
C ASN A 329 -4.15 -29.74 -7.41
N ARG A 330 -4.13 -30.85 -8.15
CA ARG A 330 -4.97 -31.06 -9.35
C ARG A 330 -6.45 -30.67 -9.17
N PRO A 331 -7.12 -30.92 -8.02
CA PRO A 331 -8.52 -30.53 -7.84
C PRO A 331 -8.80 -29.01 -7.85
N ARG A 332 -7.78 -28.16 -7.65
CA ARG A 332 -7.93 -26.70 -7.66
C ARG A 332 -7.76 -26.08 -9.05
N VAL A 333 -7.20 -26.84 -10.00
CA VAL A 333 -6.88 -26.37 -11.35
C VAL A 333 -8.10 -25.76 -12.08
N PRO A 334 -9.30 -26.36 -12.11
CA PRO A 334 -10.43 -25.78 -12.83
C PRO A 334 -10.84 -24.41 -12.29
N ARG A 335 -10.74 -24.20 -10.96
CA ARG A 335 -11.06 -22.91 -10.34
C ARG A 335 -10.05 -21.85 -10.73
N LEU A 336 -8.76 -22.19 -10.74
CA LEU A 336 -7.69 -21.29 -11.16
C LEU A 336 -7.80 -20.94 -12.64
N LEU A 337 -8.18 -21.89 -13.50
CA LEU A 337 -8.46 -21.63 -14.91
C LEU A 337 -9.66 -20.69 -15.10
N ALA A 338 -10.72 -20.84 -14.30
CA ALA A 338 -11.86 -19.92 -14.33
C ALA A 338 -11.44 -18.49 -13.91
N VAL A 339 -10.68 -18.36 -12.82
CA VAL A 339 -10.13 -17.05 -12.40
C VAL A 339 -9.22 -16.46 -13.48
N LEU A 340 -8.33 -17.28 -14.06
CA LEU A 340 -7.44 -16.89 -15.14
C LEU A 340 -8.24 -16.34 -16.34
N GLY A 341 -9.29 -17.05 -16.77
CA GLY A 341 -10.18 -16.62 -17.84
C GLY A 341 -10.83 -15.27 -17.55
N VAL A 342 -11.37 -15.08 -16.34
CA VAL A 342 -11.95 -13.79 -15.92
C VAL A 342 -10.91 -12.67 -15.96
N CYS A 343 -9.71 -12.89 -15.41
CA CYS A 343 -8.64 -11.90 -15.45
C CYS A 343 -8.23 -11.54 -16.89
N LEU A 344 -8.11 -12.53 -17.79
CA LEU A 344 -7.77 -12.29 -19.19
C LEU A 344 -8.85 -11.48 -19.91
N VAL A 345 -10.12 -11.82 -19.73
CA VAL A 345 -11.25 -11.05 -20.29
C VAL A 345 -11.21 -9.60 -19.82
N LEU A 346 -10.98 -9.36 -18.52
CA LEU A 346 -10.90 -8.01 -17.98
C LEU A 346 -9.67 -7.24 -18.47
N VAL A 347 -8.52 -7.90 -18.62
CA VAL A 347 -7.31 -7.28 -19.20
C VAL A 347 -7.55 -6.89 -20.65
N VAL A 348 -8.12 -7.77 -21.46
CA VAL A 348 -8.44 -7.47 -22.87
C VAL A 348 -9.46 -6.33 -22.96
N PHE A 349 -10.54 -6.40 -22.18
CA PHE A 349 -11.56 -5.37 -22.15
C PHE A 349 -11.00 -4.01 -21.72
N THR A 350 -10.19 -3.97 -20.66
CA THR A 350 -9.54 -2.73 -20.19
C THR A 350 -8.53 -2.22 -21.22
N ALA A 351 -7.79 -3.10 -21.88
CA ALA A 351 -6.88 -2.70 -22.95
C ALA A 351 -7.64 -2.02 -24.10
N LEU A 352 -8.78 -2.55 -24.52
CA LEU A 352 -9.63 -1.91 -25.55
C LEU A 352 -10.13 -0.52 -25.11
N LEU A 353 -10.49 -0.35 -23.84
CA LEU A 353 -10.90 0.94 -23.27
C LEU A 353 -9.75 1.91 -22.99
N THR A 354 -8.50 1.50 -23.14
CA THR A 354 -7.31 2.33 -22.84
C THR A 354 -6.31 2.41 -24.00
N ALA A 355 -6.56 1.69 -25.09
CA ALA A 355 -5.65 1.52 -26.23
C ALA A 355 -5.31 2.84 -26.97
N GLY A 356 -6.14 3.87 -26.82
CA GLY A 356 -5.91 5.20 -27.38
C GLY A 356 -4.91 6.09 -26.62
N SER A 357 -4.36 5.64 -25.49
CA SER A 357 -3.42 6.47 -24.72
C SER A 357 -2.05 6.58 -25.41
N SER A 358 -1.61 7.80 -25.72
CA SER A 358 -0.31 8.10 -26.36
C SER A 358 0.92 7.83 -25.46
N ALA A 359 0.69 7.41 -24.22
CA ALA A 359 1.70 7.12 -23.21
C ALA A 359 2.06 5.62 -23.20
N GLY A 360 2.46 5.09 -24.36
CA GLY A 360 2.72 3.66 -24.55
C GLY A 360 3.77 3.08 -23.59
N VAL A 361 3.48 1.89 -23.06
CA VAL A 361 4.44 1.04 -22.35
C VAL A 361 5.20 0.21 -23.39
N ILE A 362 6.53 0.19 -23.30
CA ILE A 362 7.38 -0.65 -24.14
C ILE A 362 8.12 -1.68 -23.30
N VAL A 363 8.58 -2.76 -23.93
CA VAL A 363 9.52 -3.68 -23.30
C VAL A 363 10.92 -3.08 -23.37
N GLN A 364 11.53 -2.87 -22.21
CA GLN A 364 12.92 -2.45 -22.09
C GLN A 364 13.48 -2.95 -20.76
N LEU A 365 14.56 -3.73 -20.85
CA LEU A 365 15.20 -4.32 -19.68
C LEU A 365 15.89 -3.25 -18.83
N PHE A 366 15.60 -3.32 -17.53
CA PHE A 366 16.20 -2.52 -16.45
C PHE A 366 15.95 -1.02 -16.55
N SER A 367 14.90 -0.60 -17.29
CA SER A 367 14.60 0.81 -17.49
C SER A 367 14.47 1.60 -16.19
N THR A 368 13.86 1.00 -15.16
CA THR A 368 13.68 1.62 -13.83
C THR A 368 15.00 1.95 -13.12
N VAL A 369 16.12 1.31 -13.49
CA VAL A 369 17.45 1.65 -12.95
C VAL A 369 17.83 3.09 -13.32
N ARG A 370 17.33 3.62 -14.44
CA ARG A 370 17.63 4.99 -14.91
C ARG A 370 17.26 6.09 -13.91
N SER A 371 16.27 5.82 -13.05
CA SER A 371 15.80 6.75 -12.03
C SER A 371 16.39 6.47 -10.65
N SER A 372 17.26 5.46 -10.52
CA SER A 372 17.93 5.15 -9.26
C SER A 372 19.04 6.17 -8.98
N GLN A 373 19.21 6.57 -7.73
CA GLN A 373 20.31 7.47 -7.34
C GLN A 373 21.71 6.96 -7.77
N PRO A 374 22.05 5.66 -7.62
CA PRO A 374 23.34 5.16 -8.07
C PRO A 374 23.59 5.39 -9.57
N TRP A 375 22.55 5.21 -10.40
CA TRP A 375 22.67 5.45 -11.83
C TRP A 375 22.94 6.91 -12.16
N VAL A 376 22.22 7.83 -11.50
CA VAL A 376 22.41 9.28 -11.66
C VAL A 376 23.81 9.71 -11.22
N ILE A 377 24.33 9.15 -10.12
CA ILE A 377 25.69 9.44 -9.65
C ILE A 377 26.75 8.97 -10.67
N MET A 378 26.56 7.79 -11.26
CA MET A 378 27.50 7.24 -12.26
C MET A 378 27.49 8.04 -13.57
N THR A 379 26.30 8.38 -14.06
CA THR A 379 26.12 8.95 -15.42
C THR A 379 26.03 10.47 -15.45
N GLY A 380 26.00 11.12 -14.28
CA GLY A 380 25.88 12.58 -14.12
C GLY A 380 24.50 13.15 -14.49
N THR A 381 23.62 12.37 -15.10
CA THR A 381 22.27 12.78 -15.51
C THR A 381 21.27 11.64 -15.31
N GLY A 382 19.98 11.96 -15.16
CA GLY A 382 18.94 10.94 -15.36
C GLY A 382 18.90 10.57 -16.84
N SER A 383 18.93 9.29 -17.18
CA SER A 383 18.81 8.88 -18.60
C SER A 383 17.40 9.20 -19.11
N PRO A 384 17.25 9.86 -20.27
CA PRO A 384 15.95 10.14 -20.86
C PRO A 384 15.23 8.83 -21.19
N PHE A 385 13.91 8.90 -21.39
CA PHE A 385 13.17 7.77 -21.93
C PHE A 385 13.78 7.32 -23.25
N SER A 386 14.00 6.01 -23.39
CA SER A 386 14.62 5.40 -24.54
C SER A 386 13.79 4.23 -25.02
N LYS A 387 13.67 4.08 -26.33
CA LYS A 387 13.04 2.92 -26.99
C LYS A 387 14.00 1.74 -27.21
N ALA A 388 15.24 1.84 -26.74
CA ALA A 388 16.20 0.75 -26.82
C ALA A 388 15.72 -0.48 -26.02
N PRO A 389 16.02 -1.71 -26.45
CA PRO A 389 15.57 -2.94 -25.77
C PRO A 389 16.19 -3.11 -24.38
N ILE A 390 17.32 -2.45 -24.13
CA ILE A 390 18.10 -2.48 -22.89
C ILE A 390 18.37 -1.02 -22.48
N LEU A 391 18.50 -0.77 -21.18
CA LEU A 391 18.89 0.53 -20.64
C LEU A 391 20.16 1.07 -21.32
N PRO A 392 20.12 2.26 -21.96
CA PRO A 392 21.30 2.89 -22.55
C PRO A 392 22.39 3.18 -21.51
N GLY A 393 23.66 2.99 -21.89
CA GLY A 393 24.81 3.22 -20.99
C GLY A 393 25.23 1.99 -20.18
N LEU A 394 24.61 0.83 -20.39
CA LEU A 394 25.04 -0.43 -19.77
C LEU A 394 26.35 -1.02 -20.35
N ASP A 395 26.77 -0.53 -21.51
CA ASP A 395 28.05 -0.80 -22.17
C ASP A 395 29.22 -0.05 -21.52
N ALA A 396 28.96 0.98 -20.70
CA ALA A 396 29.99 1.72 -20.00
C ALA A 396 30.75 0.85 -18.97
N GLN A 397 32.04 1.13 -18.80
CA GLN A 397 32.90 0.39 -17.87
C GLN A 397 32.32 0.46 -16.44
N GLY A 398 32.07 -0.71 -15.84
CA GLY A 398 31.52 -0.83 -14.49
C GLY A 398 29.99 -0.76 -14.39
N ALA A 399 29.27 -0.37 -15.46
CA ALA A 399 27.81 -0.33 -15.46
C ALA A 399 27.14 -1.69 -15.23
N PRO A 400 27.64 -2.84 -15.75
CA PRO A 400 27.08 -4.15 -15.43
C PRO A 400 27.23 -4.52 -13.95
N LYS A 401 28.38 -4.17 -13.34
CA LYS A 401 28.62 -4.37 -11.91
C LYS A 401 27.69 -3.49 -11.07
N LEU A 402 27.50 -2.24 -11.47
CA LEU A 402 26.55 -1.33 -10.82
C LEU A 402 25.13 -1.88 -10.91
N LEU A 403 24.70 -2.32 -12.10
CA LEU A 403 23.39 -2.93 -12.31
C LEU A 403 23.19 -4.11 -11.36
N LEU A 404 24.15 -5.03 -11.28
CA LEU A 404 24.08 -6.17 -10.36
C LEU A 404 23.93 -5.72 -8.90
N LEU A 405 24.71 -4.74 -8.44
CA LEU A 405 24.63 -4.22 -7.08
C LEU A 405 23.27 -3.53 -6.80
N VAL A 406 22.71 -2.82 -7.78
CA VAL A 406 21.39 -2.19 -7.68
C VAL A 406 20.28 -3.26 -7.61
N LEU A 407 20.35 -4.29 -8.46
CA LEU A 407 19.40 -5.41 -8.44
C LEU A 407 19.47 -6.19 -7.11
N LEU A 408 20.67 -6.46 -6.60
CA LEU A 408 20.88 -7.06 -5.28
C LEU A 408 20.30 -6.18 -4.17
N SER A 409 20.51 -4.87 -4.26
CA SER A 409 19.94 -3.91 -3.30
C SER A 409 18.41 -3.95 -3.31
N TRP A 410 17.77 -4.00 -4.48
CA TRP A 410 16.31 -4.19 -4.57
C TRP A 410 15.85 -5.49 -3.91
N ALA A 411 16.49 -6.62 -4.24
CA ALA A 411 16.13 -7.91 -3.68
C ALA A 411 16.24 -7.93 -2.15
N LEU A 412 17.31 -7.35 -1.62
CA LEU A 412 17.54 -7.23 -0.18
C LEU A 412 16.60 -6.23 0.50
N GLY A 413 16.17 -5.18 -0.20
CA GLY A 413 15.11 -4.27 0.24
C GLY A 413 13.80 -4.99 0.60
N TYR A 414 13.53 -6.12 -0.07
CA TYR A 414 12.36 -6.99 0.18
C TYR A 414 12.65 -8.17 1.12
N ALA A 415 13.80 -8.23 1.79
CA ALA A 415 14.12 -9.36 2.67
C ALA A 415 13.10 -9.53 3.82
N TRP A 416 12.36 -8.48 4.19
CA TRP A 416 11.25 -8.55 5.14
C TRP A 416 10.09 -9.46 4.69
N ALA A 417 9.99 -9.80 3.40
CA ALA A 417 9.01 -10.74 2.88
C ALA A 417 9.45 -12.22 3.02
N VAL A 418 10.74 -12.48 3.30
CA VAL A 418 11.32 -13.84 3.42
C VAL A 418 10.67 -14.72 4.49
N PRO A 419 10.19 -14.21 5.65
CA PRO A 419 9.38 -15.01 6.59
C PRO A 419 8.22 -15.75 5.90
N GLY A 420 7.69 -15.16 4.82
CA GLY A 420 6.67 -15.72 3.94
C GLY A 420 7.01 -17.07 3.31
N ILE A 421 8.28 -17.48 3.24
CA ILE A 421 8.68 -18.80 2.74
C ILE A 421 8.02 -19.94 3.54
N ARG A 422 7.66 -19.72 4.82
CA ARG A 422 6.91 -20.69 5.63
C ARG A 422 5.50 -20.93 5.12
N ALA A 423 4.91 -19.98 4.41
CA ALA A 423 3.58 -20.08 3.82
C ALA A 423 3.57 -20.76 2.44
N LEU A 424 4.74 -21.07 1.87
CA LEU A 424 4.89 -21.72 0.56
C LEU A 424 4.76 -23.24 0.68
N GLU A 425 3.58 -23.70 1.08
CA GLU A 425 3.26 -25.11 1.18
C GLU A 425 2.69 -25.63 -0.15
N ARG A 426 2.96 -26.91 -0.46
CA ARG A 426 2.43 -27.51 -1.68
C ARG A 426 0.92 -27.68 -1.67
N HIS A 427 0.28 -27.77 -0.51
CA HIS A 427 -1.16 -28.04 -0.37
C HIS A 427 -2.00 -26.77 -0.16
N ASP A 428 -1.36 -25.65 0.19
CA ASP A 428 -2.02 -24.34 0.29
C ASP A 428 -1.44 -23.38 -0.74
N LEU A 429 -2.23 -23.14 -1.78
CA LEU A 429 -1.84 -22.31 -2.93
C LEU A 429 -1.81 -20.81 -2.60
N SER A 430 -2.31 -20.39 -1.44
CA SER A 430 -2.44 -18.97 -1.07
C SER A 430 -1.08 -18.28 -0.98
N GLY A 431 -0.05 -18.96 -0.46
CA GLY A 431 1.30 -18.40 -0.37
C GLY A 431 1.92 -18.17 -1.76
N TRP A 432 1.70 -19.13 -2.68
CA TRP A 432 2.17 -19.05 -4.06
C TRP A 432 1.45 -17.98 -4.86
N LEU A 433 0.15 -17.78 -4.63
CA LEU A 433 -0.60 -16.66 -5.18
C LEU A 433 0.04 -15.32 -4.79
N LEU A 434 0.22 -15.09 -3.48
CA LEU A 434 0.76 -13.82 -2.96
C LEU A 434 2.20 -13.57 -3.45
N LEU A 435 3.03 -14.62 -3.47
CA LEU A 435 4.38 -14.54 -4.01
C LEU A 435 4.38 -14.19 -5.50
N GLY A 436 3.52 -14.84 -6.29
CA GLY A 436 3.45 -14.62 -7.74
C GLY A 436 2.96 -13.21 -8.10
N VAL A 437 2.08 -12.61 -7.28
CA VAL A 437 1.73 -11.19 -7.40
C VAL A 437 2.97 -10.32 -7.23
N GLY A 438 3.72 -10.51 -6.14
CA GLY A 438 4.94 -9.76 -5.86
C GLY A 438 6.01 -9.91 -6.94
N LEU A 439 6.29 -11.15 -7.37
CA LEU A 439 7.25 -11.44 -8.44
C LEU A 439 6.82 -10.85 -9.78
N GLY A 440 5.52 -10.91 -10.12
CA GLY A 440 4.96 -10.31 -11.32
C GLY A 440 5.12 -8.79 -11.34
N GLY A 441 4.82 -8.12 -10.22
CA GLY A 441 5.02 -6.68 -10.08
C GLY A 441 6.49 -6.27 -10.20
N PHE A 442 7.39 -7.01 -9.57
CA PHE A 442 8.83 -6.77 -9.68
C PHE A 442 9.34 -6.98 -11.11
N ALA A 443 8.92 -8.07 -11.76
CA ALA A 443 9.27 -8.35 -13.16
C ALA A 443 8.75 -7.25 -14.09
N ALA A 444 7.50 -6.82 -13.97
CA ALA A 444 6.95 -5.72 -14.77
C ALA A 444 7.75 -4.41 -14.56
N MET A 445 8.12 -4.08 -13.32
CA MET A 445 8.96 -2.93 -13.02
C MET A 445 10.35 -3.02 -13.67
N MET A 446 10.92 -4.22 -13.83
CA MET A 446 12.24 -4.44 -14.42
C MET A 446 12.22 -4.61 -15.95
N LEU A 447 11.13 -5.08 -16.53
CA LEU A 447 11.04 -5.46 -17.95
C LEU A 447 10.33 -4.41 -18.81
N LEU A 448 9.56 -3.51 -18.20
CA LEU A 448 8.78 -2.51 -18.91
C LEU A 448 9.39 -1.12 -18.72
N SER A 449 9.13 -0.25 -19.70
CA SER A 449 9.49 1.17 -19.66
C SER A 449 8.31 2.00 -20.09
N GLN A 450 8.05 3.03 -19.30
CA GLN A 450 7.12 4.09 -19.62
C GLN A 450 7.82 5.42 -19.31
N ASP A 451 7.54 6.46 -20.08
CA ASP A 451 8.26 7.74 -20.01
C ASP A 451 8.22 8.35 -18.60
N GLY A 452 7.04 8.39 -17.98
CA GLY A 452 6.81 8.84 -16.60
C GLY A 452 7.09 7.81 -15.50
N LEU A 453 7.89 6.77 -15.77
CA LEU A 453 8.22 5.70 -14.82
C LEU A 453 7.00 4.94 -14.27
N SER A 454 5.89 4.94 -15.01
CA SER A 454 4.64 4.32 -14.56
C SER A 454 4.75 2.80 -14.33
N GLN A 455 5.78 2.13 -14.88
CA GLN A 455 6.04 0.72 -14.60
C GLN A 455 6.29 0.42 -13.11
N VAL A 456 6.71 1.41 -12.32
CA VAL A 456 6.90 1.26 -10.86
C VAL A 456 5.58 0.92 -10.16
N TYR A 457 4.43 1.40 -10.68
CA TYR A 457 3.13 1.15 -10.09
C TYR A 457 2.69 -0.32 -10.16
N PHE A 458 3.31 -1.15 -11.02
CA PHE A 458 3.11 -2.60 -10.95
C PHE A 458 3.64 -3.17 -9.64
N MET A 459 4.83 -2.74 -9.20
CA MET A 459 5.38 -3.18 -7.92
C MET A 459 4.69 -2.50 -6.73
N SER A 460 4.37 -1.21 -6.82
CA SER A 460 3.61 -0.51 -5.76
C SER A 460 2.25 -1.14 -5.47
N GLY A 461 1.55 -1.65 -6.49
CA GLY A 461 0.35 -2.47 -6.28
C GLY A 461 0.67 -3.86 -5.75
N ALA A 462 1.67 -4.54 -6.33
CA ALA A 462 1.99 -5.92 -5.99
C ALA A 462 2.55 -6.12 -4.58
N VAL A 463 3.29 -5.15 -4.03
CA VAL A 463 3.86 -5.23 -2.67
C VAL A 463 2.77 -5.38 -1.60
N VAL A 464 1.54 -4.94 -1.88
CA VAL A 464 0.37 -5.14 -1.02
C VAL A 464 0.12 -6.62 -0.72
N ALA A 465 0.41 -7.52 -1.67
CA ALA A 465 0.29 -8.98 -1.46
C ALA A 465 1.44 -9.56 -0.62
N LEU A 466 2.60 -8.90 -0.61
CA LEU A 466 3.76 -9.34 0.18
C LEU A 466 3.60 -9.05 1.68
N TYR A 467 2.85 -8.01 2.08
CA TYR A 467 2.62 -7.74 3.51
C TYR A 467 1.84 -8.87 4.22
N PRO A 468 0.69 -9.37 3.69
CA PRO A 468 0.04 -10.55 4.24
C PRO A 468 0.90 -11.80 4.20
N LEU A 469 1.72 -11.98 3.15
CA LEU A 469 2.62 -13.12 3.03
C LEU A 469 3.67 -13.11 4.16
N ALA A 470 4.29 -11.97 4.42
CA ALA A 470 5.25 -11.78 5.50
C ALA A 470 4.61 -12.01 6.88
N GLY A 471 3.47 -11.36 7.15
CA GLY A 471 2.76 -11.48 8.42
C GLY A 471 2.30 -12.92 8.69
N TRP A 472 1.73 -13.59 7.69
CA TRP A 472 1.33 -14.99 7.81
C TRP A 472 2.52 -15.93 8.01
N GLY A 473 3.61 -15.75 7.24
CA GLY A 473 4.83 -16.51 7.41
C GLY A 473 5.44 -16.39 8.81
N LEU A 474 5.43 -15.18 9.39
CA LEU A 474 5.88 -14.94 10.76
C LEU A 474 4.99 -15.63 11.80
N SER A 475 3.68 -15.73 11.56
CA SER A 475 2.79 -16.52 12.41
C SER A 475 3.11 -18.01 12.39
N LEU A 476 3.46 -18.55 11.22
CA LEU A 476 3.88 -19.96 11.10
C LEU A 476 5.25 -20.19 11.75
N ALA A 477 6.16 -19.23 11.66
CA ALA A 477 7.43 -19.24 12.38
C ALA A 477 7.23 -19.29 13.90
N TRP A 478 6.30 -18.47 14.40
CA TRP A 478 5.90 -18.47 15.80
C TRP A 478 5.39 -19.84 16.25
N ASP A 479 4.51 -20.46 15.46
CA ASP A 479 3.94 -21.76 15.80
C ASP A 479 5.00 -22.84 15.89
N ALA A 480 5.91 -22.91 14.92
CA ALA A 480 7.04 -23.84 14.94
C ALA A 480 7.91 -23.64 16.18
N ALA A 481 8.27 -22.39 16.51
CA ALA A 481 9.07 -22.07 17.68
C ALA A 481 8.35 -22.42 18.98
N ALA A 482 7.08 -22.03 19.12
CA ALA A 482 6.27 -22.28 20.30
C ALA A 482 6.03 -23.78 20.53
N SER A 483 5.84 -24.58 19.46
CA SER A 483 5.73 -26.03 19.57
C SER A 483 7.04 -26.70 19.98
N SER A 484 8.19 -26.16 19.54
CA SER A 484 9.51 -26.76 19.79
C SER A 484 10.11 -26.40 21.15
N ALA A 485 9.86 -25.19 21.66
CA ALA A 485 10.57 -24.61 22.80
C ALA A 485 9.65 -23.99 23.86
N GLY A 486 8.34 -24.06 23.64
CA GLY A 486 7.33 -23.39 24.44
C GLY A 486 7.09 -21.92 24.03
N PRO A 487 5.88 -21.38 24.29
CA PRO A 487 5.49 -20.02 23.90
C PRO A 487 6.31 -18.93 24.60
N GLY A 488 6.82 -19.18 25.82
CA GLY A 488 7.67 -18.22 26.53
C GLY A 488 9.02 -18.02 25.85
N SER A 489 9.61 -19.09 25.29
CA SER A 489 10.84 -18.99 24.51
C SER A 489 10.59 -18.31 23.17
N ALA A 490 9.51 -18.66 22.47
CA ALA A 490 9.11 -17.98 21.23
C ALA A 490 8.92 -16.47 21.43
N LEU A 491 8.28 -16.06 22.53
CA LEU A 491 8.12 -14.65 22.90
C LEU A 491 9.47 -13.97 23.12
N ARG A 492 10.35 -14.55 23.95
CA ARG A 492 11.66 -13.97 24.26
C ARG A 492 12.51 -13.80 23.00
N TRP A 493 12.56 -14.80 22.13
CA TRP A 493 13.30 -14.71 20.87
C TRP A 493 12.69 -13.73 19.86
N SER A 494 11.36 -13.55 19.89
CA SER A 494 10.70 -12.48 19.12
C SER A 494 11.12 -11.10 19.61
N LEU A 495 11.19 -10.90 20.93
CA LEU A 495 11.65 -9.65 21.55
C LEU A 495 13.13 -9.38 21.29
N VAL A 496 13.99 -10.42 21.35
CA VAL A 496 15.41 -10.30 20.98
C VAL A 496 15.54 -9.85 19.53
N GLY A 497 14.84 -10.53 18.60
CA GLY A 497 14.85 -10.17 17.19
C GLY A 497 14.43 -8.71 16.94
N ALA A 498 13.27 -8.32 17.45
CA ALA A 498 12.75 -6.96 17.30
C ALA A 498 13.65 -5.90 17.97
N GLY A 499 14.15 -6.19 19.18
CA GLY A 499 15.02 -5.29 19.95
C GLY A 499 16.41 -5.10 19.34
N SER A 500 16.91 -6.07 18.58
CA SER A 500 18.19 -5.98 17.87
C SER A 500 18.12 -5.16 16.57
N ALA A 501 16.93 -4.85 16.06
CA ALA A 501 16.77 -4.14 14.78
C ALA A 501 17.39 -2.72 14.77
N PRO A 502 17.20 -1.86 15.78
CA PRO A 502 17.82 -0.53 15.81
C PRO A 502 19.35 -0.59 15.76
N SER A 503 19.97 -1.49 16.54
CA SER A 503 21.42 -1.68 16.53
C SER A 503 21.94 -2.14 15.17
N LEU A 504 21.23 -3.09 14.53
CA LEU A 504 21.56 -3.53 13.18
C LEU A 504 21.49 -2.38 12.17
N LEU A 505 20.45 -1.54 12.24
CA LEU A 505 20.26 -0.41 11.35
C LEU A 505 21.35 0.65 11.53
N VAL A 506 21.76 0.94 12.78
CA VAL A 506 22.86 1.87 13.05
C VAL A 506 24.18 1.31 12.52
N ILE A 507 24.50 0.04 12.78
CA ILE A 507 25.69 -0.62 12.24
C ILE A 507 25.66 -0.61 10.70
N TRP A 508 24.51 -0.89 10.09
CA TRP A 508 24.37 -0.87 8.65
C TRP A 508 24.59 0.52 8.07
N ARG A 509 23.99 1.55 8.68
CA ARG A 509 24.15 2.94 8.25
C ARG A 509 25.61 3.39 8.36
N THR A 510 26.28 3.12 9.48
CA THR A 510 27.67 3.51 9.70
C THR A 510 28.61 2.83 8.71
N LEU A 511 28.39 1.54 8.42
CA LEU A 511 29.17 0.80 7.41
C LEU A 511 28.94 1.33 5.98
N SER A 512 27.69 1.72 5.67
CA SER A 512 27.34 2.23 4.33
C SER A 512 27.96 3.59 4.05
N GLY A 513 28.12 4.41 5.09
CA GLY A 513 28.68 5.75 5.02
C GLY A 513 27.74 6.77 4.36
N PRO A 514 28.22 8.01 4.17
CA PRO A 514 27.47 9.07 3.52
C PRO A 514 27.26 8.78 2.02
N ARG A 515 26.54 9.69 1.33
CA ARG A 515 26.35 9.62 -0.11
C ARG A 515 27.71 9.66 -0.83
N PRO A 516 28.02 8.68 -1.70
CA PRO A 516 29.34 8.59 -2.33
C PRO A 516 29.47 9.50 -3.54
N THR A 517 30.72 9.80 -3.91
CA THR A 517 31.05 10.28 -5.26
C THR A 517 30.96 9.15 -6.30
N ALA A 518 31.03 9.49 -7.59
CA ALA A 518 31.01 8.49 -8.68
C ALA A 518 32.13 7.44 -8.54
N VAL A 519 33.31 7.84 -8.08
CA VAL A 519 34.49 6.97 -7.89
C VAL A 519 34.27 5.97 -6.74
N GLU A 520 33.62 6.41 -5.66
CA GLU A 520 33.40 5.61 -4.45
C GLU A 520 32.14 4.73 -4.52
N LEU A 521 31.30 4.95 -5.52
CA LEU A 521 29.95 4.40 -5.65
C LEU A 521 29.89 2.88 -5.44
N ASN A 522 30.72 2.13 -6.18
CA ASN A 522 30.74 0.67 -6.12
C ASN A 522 31.16 0.15 -4.73
N GLY A 523 32.13 0.81 -4.08
CA GLY A 523 32.59 0.46 -2.74
C GLY A 523 31.53 0.74 -1.69
N SER A 524 30.85 1.90 -1.77
CA SER A 524 29.76 2.25 -0.87
C SER A 524 28.55 1.32 -1.04
N LEU A 525 28.15 0.99 -2.28
CA LEU A 525 27.07 0.03 -2.52
C LEU A 525 27.40 -1.36 -2.00
N LEU A 526 28.63 -1.83 -2.21
CA LEU A 526 29.06 -3.12 -1.67
C LEU A 526 28.92 -3.14 -0.14
N ARG A 527 29.42 -2.12 0.56
CA ARG A 527 29.24 -1.98 2.02
C ARG A 527 27.76 -1.91 2.41
N GLY A 528 26.94 -1.24 1.62
CA GLY A 528 25.49 -1.13 1.81
C GLY A 528 24.73 -2.44 1.59
N VAL A 529 25.28 -3.39 0.85
CA VAL A 529 24.65 -4.70 0.55
C VAL A 529 25.12 -5.80 1.51
N VAL A 530 26.32 -5.68 2.11
CA VAL A 530 26.90 -6.73 2.97
C VAL A 530 26.02 -7.08 4.17
N VAL A 531 25.60 -6.08 4.96
CA VAL A 531 24.79 -6.32 6.17
C VAL A 531 23.46 -6.99 5.86
N PRO A 532 22.61 -6.47 4.95
CA PRO A 532 21.35 -7.13 4.63
C PRO A 532 21.54 -8.48 3.95
N ALA A 533 22.60 -8.68 3.15
CA ALA A 533 22.91 -9.97 2.55
C ALA A 533 23.23 -11.02 3.62
N LEU A 534 24.06 -10.69 4.62
CA LEU A 534 24.35 -11.57 5.74
C LEU A 534 23.08 -11.93 6.51
N VAL A 535 22.23 -10.95 6.80
CA VAL A 535 20.95 -11.17 7.50
C VAL A 535 20.01 -12.06 6.69
N ALA A 536 19.89 -11.84 5.38
CA ALA A 536 19.10 -12.69 4.49
C ALA A 536 19.65 -14.12 4.43
N CYS A 537 20.97 -14.29 4.35
CA CYS A 537 21.64 -15.59 4.40
C CYS A 537 21.37 -16.33 5.72
N VAL A 538 21.49 -15.64 6.87
CA VAL A 538 21.17 -16.20 8.18
C VAL A 538 19.70 -16.60 8.27
N LEU A 539 18.78 -15.79 7.74
CA LEU A 539 17.35 -16.10 7.74
C LEU A 539 17.04 -17.34 6.90
N VAL A 540 17.63 -17.46 5.71
CA VAL A 540 17.49 -18.62 4.83
C VAL A 540 18.11 -19.87 5.49
N ALA A 541 19.32 -19.76 6.04
CA ALA A 541 19.98 -20.85 6.75
C ALA A 541 19.16 -21.32 7.96
N ALA A 542 18.66 -20.39 8.78
CA ALA A 542 17.78 -20.70 9.90
C ALA A 542 16.47 -21.36 9.46
N SER A 543 15.93 -20.99 8.29
CA SER A 543 14.77 -21.67 7.68
C SER A 543 15.08 -23.12 7.32
N VAL A 544 16.22 -23.37 6.67
CA VAL A 544 16.67 -24.72 6.29
C VAL A 544 16.92 -25.57 7.54
N VAL A 545 17.65 -25.03 8.52
CA VAL A 545 17.91 -25.71 9.79
C VAL A 545 16.60 -26.00 10.50
N SER A 546 15.68 -25.04 10.60
CA SER A 546 14.37 -25.24 11.22
C SER A 546 13.52 -26.32 10.57
N ARG A 547 13.67 -26.58 9.26
CA ARG A 547 12.96 -27.64 8.55
C ARG A 547 13.60 -29.02 8.73
N ARG A 548 14.92 -29.06 9.00
CA ARG A 548 15.69 -30.30 9.18
C ARG A 548 15.82 -30.72 10.64
N SER A 549 15.83 -29.76 11.56
CA SER A 549 15.94 -30.00 12.99
C SER A 549 14.63 -30.66 13.46
N GLY A 550 14.59 -31.99 13.55
CA GLY A 550 13.41 -32.74 13.98
C GLY A 550 12.85 -32.25 15.32
N ARG A 551 13.43 -32.68 16.45
CA ARG A 551 13.04 -32.23 17.81
C ARG A 551 13.83 -31.01 18.33
N GLY A 552 14.75 -30.46 17.53
CA GLY A 552 15.62 -29.35 17.96
C GLY A 552 14.92 -27.99 17.91
N SER A 553 15.03 -27.21 18.98
CA SER A 553 14.40 -25.88 19.11
C SER A 553 15.19 -24.72 18.50
N VAL A 554 16.49 -24.89 18.25
CA VAL A 554 17.40 -23.80 17.82
C VAL A 554 17.00 -23.22 16.47
N GLY A 555 16.73 -24.05 15.46
CA GLY A 555 16.36 -23.61 14.12
C GLY A 555 15.08 -22.76 14.09
N PRO A 556 13.95 -23.25 14.65
CA PRO A 556 12.72 -22.48 14.74
C PRO A 556 12.85 -21.15 15.49
N LEU A 557 13.58 -21.15 16.62
CA LEU A 557 13.81 -19.93 17.42
C LEU A 557 14.68 -18.91 16.67
N ALA A 558 15.77 -19.36 16.04
CA ALA A 558 16.63 -18.49 15.25
C ALA A 558 15.88 -17.88 14.06
N PHE A 559 15.06 -18.68 13.34
CA PHE A 559 14.26 -18.17 12.24
C PHE A 559 13.23 -17.14 12.69
N LEU A 560 12.56 -17.38 13.82
CA LEU A 560 11.61 -16.43 14.40
C LEU A 560 12.30 -15.12 14.81
N ALA A 561 13.45 -15.21 15.47
CA ALA A 561 14.22 -14.04 15.90
C ALA A 561 14.69 -13.20 14.71
N VAL A 562 15.30 -13.83 13.71
CA VAL A 562 15.76 -13.13 12.50
C VAL A 562 14.56 -12.62 11.68
N GLY A 563 13.44 -13.34 11.65
CA GLY A 563 12.21 -12.87 11.03
C GLY A 563 11.70 -11.57 11.66
N TRP A 564 11.65 -11.49 12.99
CA TRP A 564 11.30 -10.26 13.71
C TRP A 564 12.34 -9.15 13.54
N LEU A 565 13.63 -9.49 13.50
CA LEU A 565 14.71 -8.53 13.23
C LEU A 565 14.49 -7.82 11.89
N VAL A 566 14.28 -8.58 10.82
CA VAL A 566 14.14 -8.04 9.46
C VAL A 566 12.81 -7.30 9.29
N VAL A 567 11.72 -7.82 9.84
CA VAL A 567 10.42 -7.13 9.82
C VAL A 567 10.53 -5.80 10.57
N THR A 568 11.08 -5.78 11.79
CA THR A 568 11.21 -4.55 12.58
C THR A 568 12.17 -3.56 11.94
N ALA A 569 13.28 -4.02 11.38
CA ALA A 569 14.22 -3.19 10.65
C ALA A 569 13.57 -2.51 9.43
N ALA A 570 12.66 -3.19 8.75
CA ALA A 570 11.95 -2.66 7.59
C ALA A 570 10.83 -1.65 7.95
N LEU A 571 10.42 -1.59 9.22
CA LEU A 571 9.44 -0.62 9.71
C LEU A 571 10.05 0.74 10.04
N VAL A 572 11.37 0.81 10.26
CA VAL A 572 12.04 2.06 10.61
C VAL A 572 12.13 2.97 9.38
N PRO A 573 11.87 4.28 9.51
CA PRO A 573 11.71 5.17 8.37
C PRO A 573 13.03 5.27 7.61
N ARG A 574 12.91 5.46 6.29
CA ARG A 574 14.04 5.68 5.40
C ARG A 574 14.81 6.91 5.90
N SER A 575 16.13 6.82 6.08
CA SER A 575 16.95 8.04 6.16
C SER A 575 16.72 8.89 4.91
N VAL A 576 16.78 10.22 5.04
CA VAL A 576 16.44 11.21 4.00
C VAL A 576 16.95 10.73 2.63
N PRO A 577 16.05 10.52 1.64
CA PRO A 577 16.47 10.19 0.28
C PRO A 577 17.49 11.21 -0.21
N GLY A 578 18.72 10.76 -0.49
CA GLY A 578 19.72 11.53 -1.23
C GLY A 578 20.59 12.51 -0.47
N VAL A 579 20.48 12.65 0.86
CA VAL A 579 21.30 13.63 1.58
C VAL A 579 22.48 12.99 2.33
N GLY A 580 22.34 11.74 2.81
CA GLY A 580 23.37 11.17 3.70
C GLY A 580 23.60 12.01 4.97
N ALA A 581 22.72 12.97 5.25
CA ALA A 581 22.79 13.83 6.42
C ALA A 581 22.64 12.99 7.69
N PRO A 582 23.35 13.34 8.78
CA PRO A 582 23.18 12.69 10.07
C PRO A 582 21.70 12.73 10.48
N LEU A 583 21.24 11.69 11.18
CA LEU A 583 19.95 11.80 11.88
C LEU A 583 20.03 13.00 12.84
N PRO A 584 18.91 13.65 13.18
CA PRO A 584 18.94 14.73 14.17
C PRO A 584 19.73 14.30 15.42
N PRO A 585 20.58 15.17 15.99
CA PRO A 585 21.42 14.81 17.13
C PRO A 585 20.61 14.14 18.25
N GLY A 586 21.07 12.99 18.74
CA GLY A 586 20.41 12.22 19.80
C GLY A 586 19.39 11.17 19.35
N THR A 587 18.96 11.18 18.08
CA THR A 587 18.01 10.18 17.57
C THR A 587 18.65 8.77 17.51
N GLU A 588 19.90 8.69 17.04
CA GLU A 588 20.67 7.44 17.00
C GLU A 588 20.90 6.86 18.40
N THR A 589 21.30 7.72 19.34
CA THR A 589 21.50 7.34 20.75
C THR A 589 20.21 6.83 21.38
N THR A 590 19.08 7.50 21.11
CA THR A 590 17.77 7.07 21.62
C THR A 590 17.36 5.71 21.06
N PHE A 591 17.52 5.48 19.75
CA PHE A 591 17.24 4.19 19.13
C PHE A 591 18.11 3.06 19.68
N VAL A 592 19.40 3.31 19.87
CA VAL A 592 20.34 2.32 20.42
C VAL A 592 20.02 2.02 21.89
N VAL A 593 19.78 3.04 22.71
CA VAL A 593 19.47 2.85 24.14
C VAL A 593 18.16 2.09 24.32
N VAL A 594 17.09 2.45 23.60
CA VAL A 594 15.81 1.75 23.66
C VAL A 594 15.96 0.29 23.20
N GLY A 595 16.65 0.05 22.07
CA GLY A 595 16.91 -1.30 21.58
C GLY A 595 17.72 -2.15 22.57
N LEU A 596 18.76 -1.58 23.17
CA LEU A 596 19.63 -2.27 24.11
C LEU A 596 18.91 -2.60 25.43
N VAL A 597 18.06 -1.71 25.93
CA VAL A 597 17.19 -1.99 27.10
C VAL A 597 16.25 -3.17 26.82
N VAL A 598 15.68 -3.27 25.62
CA VAL A 598 14.80 -4.40 25.23
C VAL A 598 15.58 -5.70 25.16
N VAL A 599 16.75 -5.70 24.51
CA VAL A 599 17.59 -6.89 24.39
C VAL A 599 18.08 -7.35 25.75
N VAL A 600 18.58 -6.44 26.59
CA VAL A 600 19.05 -6.76 27.94
C VAL A 600 17.90 -7.28 28.81
N GLY A 601 16.72 -6.65 28.78
CA GLY A 601 15.54 -7.15 29.50
C GLY A 601 15.11 -8.56 29.06
N ALA A 602 15.16 -8.83 27.76
CA ALA A 602 14.87 -10.17 27.22
C ALA A 602 15.94 -11.19 27.61
N LEU A 603 17.23 -10.85 27.55
CA LEU A 603 18.35 -11.71 27.93
C LEU A 603 18.39 -11.99 29.43
N VAL A 604 18.13 -10.99 30.29
CA VAL A 604 17.98 -11.19 31.73
C VAL A 604 16.82 -12.16 32.01
N SER A 605 15.69 -12.04 31.32
CA SER A 605 14.59 -13.02 31.43
C SER A 605 14.91 -14.42 30.86
N LEU A 606 15.94 -14.54 30.01
CA LEU A 606 16.42 -15.80 29.44
C LEU A 606 17.44 -16.50 30.35
N PHE A 607 18.33 -15.73 30.99
CA PHE A 607 19.55 -16.23 31.62
C PHE A 607 19.70 -15.91 33.11
N GLY A 608 18.88 -15.03 33.71
CA GLY A 608 19.08 -14.58 35.09
C GLY A 608 17.82 -14.08 35.80
N VAL A 609 17.21 -14.96 36.59
CA VAL A 609 16.99 -14.90 38.05
C VAL A 609 15.91 -15.95 38.34
N PRO A 610 16.12 -16.90 39.28
CA PRO A 610 15.06 -17.77 39.78
C PRO A 610 14.10 -16.94 40.67
N SER A 611 13.35 -16.01 40.09
CA SER A 611 12.43 -15.19 40.86
C SER A 611 11.09 -15.92 40.98
N ARG A 612 10.75 -16.29 42.21
CA ARG A 612 9.39 -16.69 42.63
C ARG A 612 8.34 -15.60 42.33
N ALA A 613 8.76 -14.41 41.91
CA ALA A 613 7.90 -13.33 41.44
C ALA A 613 7.72 -13.40 39.92
N ARG A 614 6.71 -14.14 39.46
CA ARG A 614 6.18 -13.98 38.10
C ARG A 614 5.74 -12.52 37.96
N LEU A 615 6.40 -11.75 37.10
CA LEU A 615 5.86 -10.47 36.64
C LEU A 615 4.41 -10.72 36.16
N PRO A 616 3.41 -10.04 36.74
CA PRO A 616 2.04 -10.22 36.30
C PRO A 616 1.98 -9.94 34.80
N ARG A 617 1.35 -10.83 34.03
CA ARG A 617 1.10 -10.67 32.59
C ARG A 617 0.71 -9.24 32.17
N PRO A 618 -0.13 -8.47 32.91
CA PRO A 618 -0.44 -7.10 32.54
C PRO A 618 0.78 -6.16 32.47
N THR A 619 1.76 -6.29 33.36
CA THR A 619 2.91 -5.37 33.43
C THR A 619 3.87 -5.56 32.25
N ALA A 620 4.08 -6.81 31.82
CA ALA A 620 4.87 -7.11 30.62
C ALA A 620 4.19 -6.60 29.33
N THR A 621 2.86 -6.70 29.23
CA THR A 621 2.11 -6.11 28.13
C THR A 621 2.15 -4.58 28.15
N VAL A 622 2.09 -3.95 29.32
CA VAL A 622 2.20 -2.49 29.45
C VAL A 622 3.58 -2.01 29.01
N ALA A 623 4.66 -2.66 29.45
CA ALA A 623 6.02 -2.32 29.02
C ALA A 623 6.20 -2.49 27.50
N ALA A 624 5.72 -3.59 26.92
CA ALA A 624 5.75 -3.80 25.47
C ALA A 624 4.96 -2.74 24.70
N ASN A 625 3.81 -2.30 25.24
CA ASN A 625 2.99 -1.23 24.65
C ASN A 625 3.64 0.14 24.75
N VAL A 626 4.30 0.46 25.87
CA VAL A 626 5.04 1.71 26.05
C VAL A 626 6.24 1.76 25.10
N LEU A 627 6.97 0.66 24.96
CA LEU A 627 8.12 0.56 24.06
C LEU A 627 7.71 0.65 22.58
N LEU A 628 6.62 -0.02 22.20
CA LEU A 628 6.05 0.08 20.87
C LEU A 628 5.51 1.49 20.60
N GLY A 629 4.88 2.11 21.58
CA GLY A 629 4.45 3.50 21.53
C GLY A 629 5.61 4.48 21.34
N LEU A 630 6.72 4.29 22.06
CA LEU A 630 7.93 5.11 21.92
C LEU A 630 8.62 4.91 20.57
N ALA A 631 8.67 3.67 20.06
CA ALA A 631 9.18 3.38 18.73
C ALA A 631 8.33 4.06 17.64
N VAL A 632 7.01 4.11 17.84
CA VAL A 632 6.07 4.80 16.94
C VAL A 632 6.16 6.32 17.06
N VAL A 633 6.35 6.87 18.25
CA VAL A 633 6.61 8.31 18.42
C VAL A 633 7.92 8.69 17.74
N ALA A 634 8.98 7.89 17.87
CA ALA A 634 10.24 8.09 17.15
C ALA A 634 10.06 7.96 15.62
N LEU A 635 9.17 7.07 15.17
CA LEU A 635 8.77 6.91 13.76
C LEU A 635 8.13 8.19 13.21
N VAL A 636 7.17 8.75 13.94
CA VAL A 636 6.43 9.96 13.56
C VAL A 636 7.31 11.21 13.58
N VAL A 637 8.16 11.36 14.61
CA VAL A 637 9.10 12.48 14.74
C VAL A 637 10.15 12.46 13.62
N ASN A 638 10.61 11.29 13.19
CA ASN A 638 11.58 11.17 12.11
C ASN A 638 10.96 11.45 10.72
N GLU A 639 9.73 10.97 10.46
CA GLU A 639 8.97 11.32 9.23
C GLU A 639 8.74 12.84 9.09
N ALA A 640 8.50 13.54 10.20
CA ALA A 640 8.37 15.00 10.20
C ALA A 640 9.66 15.71 9.75
N GLY A 641 10.83 15.25 10.23
CA GLY A 641 12.13 15.81 9.84
C GLY A 641 12.55 15.46 8.40
N LEU A 642 12.21 14.26 7.93
CA LEU A 642 12.41 13.82 6.54
C LEU A 642 11.62 14.68 5.56
N PHE A 643 10.38 14.97 5.91
CA PHE A 643 9.50 15.82 5.12
C PHE A 643 10.00 17.27 5.05
N GLN A 644 10.43 17.84 6.17
CA GLN A 644 11.00 19.19 6.22
C GLN A 644 12.23 19.34 5.31
N THR A 645 13.03 18.28 5.17
CA THR A 645 14.18 18.25 4.25
C THR A 645 13.75 18.10 2.79
N SER A 646 12.67 17.36 2.51
CA SER A 646 12.10 17.25 1.16
C SER A 646 11.46 18.56 0.67
N MET A 647 10.88 19.34 1.58
CA MET A 647 10.34 20.68 1.31
C MET A 647 11.42 21.70 0.93
N GLN A 648 12.67 21.45 1.34
CA GLN A 648 13.83 22.26 0.98
C GLN A 648 14.47 21.81 -0.34
N ALA A 649 14.05 20.68 -0.91
CA ALA A 649 14.52 20.28 -2.24
C ALA A 649 13.96 21.25 -3.30
N PRO A 650 14.76 21.66 -4.30
CA PRO A 650 14.28 22.54 -5.34
C PRO A 650 13.05 21.92 -6.01
N PRO A 651 12.00 22.70 -6.30
CA PRO A 651 10.79 22.19 -6.90
C PRO A 651 11.13 21.42 -8.18
N LEU A 652 10.42 20.31 -8.42
CA LEU A 652 10.49 19.61 -9.70
C LEU A 652 10.36 20.65 -10.82
N LYS A 653 11.20 20.56 -11.86
CA LYS A 653 11.21 21.48 -13.01
C LYS A 653 9.84 21.67 -13.70
N SER A 654 8.84 20.87 -13.34
CA SER A 654 7.47 20.87 -13.86
C SER A 654 6.40 21.42 -12.89
N ALA A 655 6.76 21.89 -11.70
CA ALA A 655 5.79 22.39 -10.73
C ALA A 655 5.34 23.81 -11.12
N LEU A 656 4.07 23.96 -11.49
CA LEU A 656 3.49 25.24 -11.88
C LEU A 656 3.02 25.99 -10.64
N ARG A 657 3.53 27.20 -10.44
CA ARG A 657 2.96 28.13 -9.46
C ARG A 657 1.69 28.73 -10.08
N VAL A 658 0.55 28.48 -9.45
CA VAL A 658 -0.73 29.10 -9.80
C VAL A 658 -1.00 30.17 -8.75
N SER A 659 -1.17 31.41 -9.17
CA SER A 659 -1.40 32.58 -8.32
C SER A 659 -2.82 32.66 -7.78
N VAL A 660 -3.04 33.54 -6.78
CA VAL A 660 -4.39 33.86 -6.29
C VAL A 660 -5.26 34.44 -7.41
N ALA A 661 -4.70 35.29 -8.28
CA ALA A 661 -5.43 35.88 -9.40
C ALA A 661 -5.88 34.82 -10.41
N GLU A 662 -5.01 33.87 -10.77
CA GLU A 662 -5.35 32.78 -11.68
C GLU A 662 -6.39 31.82 -11.08
N THR A 663 -6.26 31.46 -9.80
CA THR A 663 -7.28 30.63 -9.12
C THR A 663 -8.62 31.36 -8.99
N THR A 664 -8.60 32.67 -8.73
CA THR A 664 -9.81 33.50 -8.69
C THR A 664 -10.47 33.60 -10.06
N ALA A 665 -9.68 33.78 -11.13
CA ALA A 665 -10.19 33.77 -12.50
C ALA A 665 -10.80 32.41 -12.88
N ALA A 666 -10.18 31.31 -12.49
CA ALA A 666 -10.73 29.96 -12.71
C ALA A 666 -12.07 29.76 -11.98
N ARG A 667 -12.20 30.25 -10.74
CA ARG A 667 -13.46 30.22 -9.98
C ARG A 667 -14.54 31.11 -10.58
N TRP A 668 -14.14 32.29 -11.08
CA TRP A 668 -15.05 33.16 -11.80
C TRP A 668 -15.55 32.48 -13.06
N LEU A 669 -14.68 31.83 -13.83
CA LEU A 669 -15.08 31.03 -14.99
C LEU A 669 -16.07 29.92 -14.59
N GLU A 670 -15.73 29.09 -13.59
CA GLU A 670 -16.63 28.03 -13.07
C GLU A 670 -18.02 28.55 -12.70
N ALA A 671 -18.12 29.75 -12.12
CA ALA A 671 -19.39 30.36 -11.71
C ALA A 671 -20.14 31.08 -12.86
N ASN A 672 -19.50 31.31 -14.02
CA ASN A 672 -20.04 32.10 -15.13
C ASN A 672 -20.00 31.34 -16.47
N SER A 673 -19.77 30.02 -16.46
CA SER A 673 -19.81 29.14 -17.64
C SER A 673 -20.74 27.96 -17.39
N GLU A 674 -21.43 27.51 -18.42
CA GLU A 674 -22.16 26.25 -18.39
C GLU A 674 -21.18 25.05 -18.47
N PRO A 675 -21.56 23.86 -17.96
CA PRO A 675 -20.67 22.69 -17.95
C PRO A 675 -20.14 22.24 -19.32
N ASP A 676 -20.84 22.60 -20.41
CA ASP A 676 -20.49 22.24 -21.78
C ASP A 676 -19.83 23.39 -22.56
N ASP A 677 -19.61 24.54 -21.91
CA ASP A 677 -18.89 25.65 -22.52
C ASP A 677 -17.41 25.30 -22.74
N VAL A 678 -16.89 25.67 -23.92
CA VAL A 678 -15.49 25.44 -24.28
C VAL A 678 -14.67 26.69 -24.00
N VAL A 679 -13.73 26.60 -23.04
CA VAL A 679 -12.79 27.67 -22.75
C VAL A 679 -11.52 27.52 -23.60
N ALA A 680 -11.23 28.52 -24.42
CA ALA A 680 -9.98 28.56 -25.18
C ALA A 680 -8.80 29.02 -24.30
N THR A 681 -7.74 28.23 -24.25
CA THR A 681 -6.51 28.55 -23.50
C THR A 681 -5.28 28.49 -24.41
N ASN A 682 -4.20 29.22 -24.09
CA ASN A 682 -2.96 29.17 -24.87
C ASN A 682 -2.32 27.77 -24.89
N VAL A 683 -1.82 27.35 -26.05
CA VAL A 683 -1.31 25.99 -26.35
C VAL A 683 -0.12 25.55 -25.48
N HIS A 684 0.57 26.47 -24.81
CA HIS A 684 1.71 26.19 -23.93
C HIS A 684 1.39 25.30 -22.72
N CYS A 685 0.12 25.09 -22.38
CA CYS A 685 -0.30 24.16 -21.31
C CYS A 685 -0.18 22.67 -21.71
N ARG A 686 0.11 22.34 -22.98
CA ARG A 686 0.42 20.97 -23.41
C ARG A 686 1.91 20.69 -23.23
N LEU A 687 2.32 20.29 -22.02
CA LEU A 687 3.70 19.88 -21.70
C LEU A 687 4.21 18.69 -22.55
N LYS A 688 3.34 18.02 -23.31
CA LYS A 688 3.70 16.96 -24.25
C LYS A 688 3.01 17.16 -25.60
N ARG A 689 3.79 17.11 -26.69
CA ARG A 689 3.26 16.90 -28.04
C ARG A 689 2.52 15.56 -28.06
N THR A 690 1.19 15.59 -28.03
CA THR A 690 0.40 14.49 -28.57
C THR A 690 0.49 14.63 -30.08
N VAL A 691 1.21 13.71 -30.74
CA VAL A 691 1.19 13.66 -32.20
C VAL A 691 -0.25 13.32 -32.63
N PRO A 692 -0.82 13.99 -33.66
CA PRO A 692 -2.08 13.59 -34.26
C PRO A 692 -2.10 12.12 -34.68
#